data_AF-A0A448ZSY1-F1
#
_entry.id   AF-A0A448ZSY1-F1
#
_cell.length_a   1.000
_cell.length_b   1.000
_cell.length_c   1.000
_cell.angle_alpha   90.00
_cell.angle_beta   90.00
_cell.angle_gamma   90.00
#
_symmetry.space_group_name_H-M   'P 1'
#
loop_
_entity.id
_entity.type
_entity.pdbx_description
1 polymer ?
#
loop_
_entity_poly.entity_id
_entity_poly.type
_entity_poly.pdbx_seq_one_letter_code
_entity_poly.pdbx_strand_id
1 'polypeptide(L)'
;MSFIASIKRFTVDIPLTVLNGATAIGVITTTTALLLYWRSIEKHKEEFKSKLARSLVYRDPDSKSTKAIKILELHPDFVREHSSSWQLKSLGQYLSTLRFITEKTDDKSRSDGDKNEATEKESNSRLVQALERELYVLMAALLMKTLGETMGAVFLPVMGSGQAESIIGAVSSKIVHYIMAQILVDSRHTEDWDPTEDRAAMPLNVSEVISFVNLNQKLTDGNQMSLSPLQWMQKGEIGYNPTYDTPITSGDEGTEQPPVLVPNPFVVEEHFEKAIAGMEDRIRGSGATYDPSDRSHPEPVPINNTILPDLHMGWGDAKVTHTKREVLCNRLFAVLLTKLSYNYELRKTKKTDNIDDDSGEPYFVVQMDGKNCVFPDQFVEVLYDTGHSIEVCPRSTITTFGLAACVKEKDGSWTNIPLAFFFRTGYESSHRRPAYFHPLHGGIDLSIEGALVGNNKDTGEPRKCDIQFYMAIEGMCGWQSNHNPDVPWIERVSTCDPYTREQALAAVRMSGIMGCTFNRIGTDMDLPFGGYGVLGVCNDTAALIDRAVRGSTNMYPLLSTGRYLMHITRFLMAFHDTIAGADEHGAGAEGDGDCCKTHQIASDTLRLVSAACSMESDIHCAPHGMAGAARRYRSNYPRPFFQITDDSQSVMDEIAREYEDLETTVQTNIP
;
A
#
# COMPACT_ATOMS: atom_id res chain seq x y z
N MET A 1 21.99 52.46 27.89
CA MET A 1 21.15 53.38 27.08
C MET A 1 22.01 54.02 26.00
N SER A 2 21.47 54.13 24.79
CA SER A 2 22.05 54.75 23.57
C SER A 2 22.98 53.87 22.71
N PHE A 3 22.40 53.11 21.76
CA PHE A 3 22.98 52.94 20.40
C PHE A 3 22.05 52.27 19.37
N ILE A 4 20.79 52.71 19.20
CA ILE A 4 20.02 52.41 17.95
C ILE A 4 19.11 53.61 17.64
N ALA A 5 19.56 54.52 16.76
CA ALA A 5 18.71 55.44 16.01
C ALA A 5 19.52 56.17 14.93
N SER A 6 19.65 55.60 13.72
CA SER A 6 19.76 56.35 12.45
C SER A 6 19.79 55.38 11.26
N ILE A 7 18.64 54.93 10.79
CA ILE A 7 18.51 54.41 9.42
C ILE A 7 17.84 55.53 8.62
N LYS A 8 18.64 56.27 7.85
CA LYS A 8 18.14 57.22 6.85
C LYS A 8 17.48 56.42 5.73
N ARG A 9 16.15 56.53 5.58
CA ARG A 9 15.44 56.04 4.39
C ARG A 9 15.87 56.88 3.20
N PHE A 10 16.58 56.26 2.25
CA PHE A 10 16.76 56.79 0.90
C PHE A 10 15.54 56.38 0.07
N THR A 11 14.67 57.32 -0.25
CA THR A 11 13.64 57.15 -1.28
C THR A 11 14.25 57.55 -2.62
N VAL A 12 14.37 56.60 -3.54
CA VAL A 12 14.75 56.85 -4.94
C VAL A 12 13.46 56.77 -5.76
N ASP A 13 13.03 57.90 -6.33
CA ASP A 13 11.91 57.95 -7.26
C ASP A 13 12.36 57.38 -8.61
N ILE A 14 12.07 56.11 -8.85
CA ILE A 14 12.27 55.47 -10.16
C ILE A 14 11.02 55.77 -10.99
N PRO A 15 11.13 56.44 -12.16
CA PRO A 15 9.98 56.68 -13.01
C PRO A 15 9.30 55.36 -13.37
N LEU A 16 7.97 55.30 -13.23
CA LEU A 16 7.18 54.09 -13.48
C LEU A 16 7.42 53.51 -14.90
N THR A 17 7.78 54.35 -15.86
CA THR A 17 8.17 53.96 -17.23
C THR A 17 9.47 53.16 -17.28
N VAL A 18 10.44 53.45 -16.41
CA VAL A 18 11.70 52.69 -16.28
C VAL A 18 11.44 51.34 -15.61
N LEU A 19 10.58 51.32 -14.59
CA LEU A 19 10.18 50.07 -13.92
C LEU A 19 9.40 49.15 -14.87
N ASN A 20 8.46 49.71 -15.64
CA ASN A 20 7.70 48.96 -16.65
C ASN A 20 8.58 48.49 -17.80
N GLY A 21 9.56 49.29 -18.24
CA GLY A 21 10.55 48.90 -19.25
C GLY A 21 11.44 47.75 -18.77
N ALA A 22 11.97 47.84 -17.55
CA ALA A 22 12.77 46.77 -16.95
C ALA A 22 11.97 45.48 -16.74
N THR A 23 10.70 45.60 -16.33
CA THR A 23 9.80 44.45 -16.16
C THR A 23 9.49 43.80 -17.51
N ALA A 24 9.18 44.59 -18.55
CA ALA A 24 8.93 44.08 -19.89
C ALA A 24 10.16 43.37 -20.47
N ILE A 25 11.36 43.94 -20.30
CA ILE A 25 12.62 43.30 -20.71
C ILE A 25 12.85 42.00 -19.93
N GLY A 26 12.57 41.98 -18.62
CA GLY A 26 12.67 40.79 -17.79
C GLY A 26 11.73 39.66 -18.24
N VAL A 27 10.47 39.99 -18.55
CA VAL A 27 9.48 39.04 -19.06
C VAL A 27 9.88 38.50 -20.43
N ILE A 28 10.32 39.37 -21.36
CA ILE A 28 10.75 38.95 -22.71
C ILE A 28 11.98 38.06 -22.63
N THR A 29 12.96 38.41 -21.79
CA THR A 29 14.20 37.63 -21.59
C THR A 29 13.88 36.27 -21.00
N THR A 30 13.03 36.22 -19.96
CA THR A 30 12.60 34.97 -19.33
C THR A 30 11.82 34.09 -20.30
N THR A 31 10.88 34.66 -21.05
CA THR A 31 10.10 33.94 -22.06
C THR A 31 10.99 33.39 -23.18
N THR A 32 11.96 34.17 -23.64
CA THR A 32 12.92 33.73 -24.67
C THR A 32 13.82 32.61 -24.15
N ALA A 33 14.30 32.72 -22.90
CA ALA A 33 15.08 31.68 -22.25
C ALA A 33 14.26 30.38 -22.11
N LEU A 34 12.99 30.47 -21.71
CA LEU A 34 12.07 29.33 -21.63
C LEU A 34 11.80 28.69 -23.00
N LEU A 35 11.64 29.49 -24.06
CA LEU A 35 11.46 28.97 -25.42
C LEU A 35 12.73 28.31 -25.97
N LEU A 36 13.91 28.87 -25.70
CA LEU A 36 15.19 28.25 -26.09
C LEU A 36 15.44 26.97 -25.29
N TYR A 37 15.10 26.96 -24.00
CA TYR A 37 15.14 25.78 -23.16
C TYR A 37 14.19 24.68 -23.68
N TRP A 38 12.94 25.05 -24.01
CA TRP A 38 11.96 24.13 -24.59
C TRP A 38 12.40 23.56 -25.94
N ARG A 39 12.97 24.39 -26.83
CA ARG A 39 13.56 23.93 -28.10
C ARG A 39 14.78 23.03 -27.89
N SER A 40 15.60 23.30 -26.88
CA SER A 40 16.72 22.44 -26.50
C SER A 40 16.23 21.07 -26.03
N ILE A 41 15.17 21.03 -25.20
CA ILE A 41 14.52 19.80 -24.76
C ILE A 41 13.97 19.02 -25.95
N GLU A 42 13.20 19.64 -26.85
CA GLU A 42 12.64 18.96 -28.02
C GLU A 42 13.75 18.45 -28.96
N LYS A 43 14.83 19.21 -29.16
CA LYS A 43 15.99 18.74 -29.93
C LYS A 43 16.68 17.55 -29.26
N HIS A 44 16.89 17.61 -27.94
CA HIS A 44 17.47 16.49 -27.19
C HIS A 44 16.56 15.26 -27.26
N LYS A 45 15.24 15.44 -27.16
CA LYS A 45 14.22 14.39 -27.29
C LYS A 45 14.22 13.76 -28.68
N GLU A 46 14.40 14.53 -29.76
CA GLU A 46 14.49 13.99 -31.13
C GLU A 46 15.84 13.32 -31.42
N GLU A 47 16.96 13.88 -30.98
CA GLU A 47 18.27 13.20 -31.03
C GLU A 47 18.26 11.91 -30.20
N PHE A 48 17.59 11.95 -29.06
CA PHE A 48 17.37 10.82 -28.18
C PHE A 48 16.49 9.74 -28.82
N LYS A 49 15.33 10.10 -29.38
CA LYS A 49 14.51 9.20 -30.19
C LYS A 49 15.29 8.61 -31.37
N SER A 50 16.19 9.38 -32.01
CA SER A 50 17.06 8.87 -33.08
C SER A 50 18.10 7.87 -32.58
N LYS A 51 18.64 8.05 -31.36
CA LYS A 51 19.56 7.12 -30.72
C LYS A 51 18.83 5.87 -30.18
N LEU A 52 17.63 6.03 -29.63
CA LEU A 52 16.76 4.92 -29.23
C LEU A 52 16.23 4.16 -30.43
N ALA A 53 15.86 4.81 -31.53
CA ALA A 53 15.41 4.12 -32.73
C ALA A 53 16.50 3.23 -33.35
N ARG A 54 17.76 3.41 -32.96
CA ARG A 54 18.89 2.51 -33.27
C ARG A 54 19.09 1.40 -32.23
N SER A 55 18.15 1.22 -31.29
CA SER A 55 18.22 0.44 -30.04
C SER A 55 19.31 -0.63 -30.00
N LEU A 56 20.34 -0.30 -29.24
CA LEU A 56 21.55 -1.06 -28.96
C LEU A 56 21.36 -2.02 -27.76
N VAL A 57 20.13 -2.32 -27.32
CA VAL A 57 19.90 -3.24 -26.18
C VAL A 57 19.05 -4.41 -26.64
N TYR A 58 19.53 -5.62 -26.43
CA TYR A 58 18.76 -6.85 -26.65
C TYR A 58 18.85 -7.74 -25.42
N ARG A 59 17.88 -8.63 -25.26
CA ARG A 59 17.88 -9.63 -24.20
C ARG A 59 18.48 -10.94 -24.73
N ASP A 60 19.50 -11.43 -24.05
CA ASP A 60 20.09 -12.75 -24.25
C ASP A 60 19.65 -13.68 -23.10
N PRO A 61 18.53 -14.42 -23.24
CA PRO A 61 17.99 -15.24 -22.15
C PRO A 61 18.93 -16.40 -21.77
N ASP A 62 19.83 -16.81 -22.66
CA ASP A 62 20.76 -17.92 -22.46
C ASP A 62 22.08 -17.44 -21.81
N SER A 63 22.17 -16.15 -21.52
CA SER A 63 23.26 -15.52 -20.78
C SER A 63 23.52 -16.21 -19.44
N LYS A 64 24.67 -16.88 -19.33
CA LYS A 64 25.23 -17.35 -18.04
C LYS A 64 25.95 -16.24 -17.29
N SER A 65 25.32 -15.08 -17.15
CA SER A 65 25.92 -13.99 -16.38
C SER A 65 26.13 -14.45 -14.94
N THR A 66 27.34 -14.27 -14.42
CA THR A 66 27.64 -14.52 -12.99
C THR A 66 27.22 -13.36 -12.09
N LYS A 67 26.61 -12.32 -12.68
CA LYS A 67 26.26 -11.06 -12.01
C LYS A 67 24.84 -11.18 -11.45
N ALA A 68 24.70 -10.93 -10.16
CA ALA A 68 23.43 -11.02 -9.43
C ALA A 68 23.24 -9.75 -8.59
N ILE A 69 22.00 -9.25 -8.54
CA ILE A 69 21.64 -8.14 -7.65
C ILE A 69 20.99 -8.75 -6.42
N LYS A 70 21.79 -9.08 -5.40
CA LYS A 70 21.38 -9.93 -4.26
C LYS A 70 20.07 -9.49 -3.60
N ILE A 71 19.85 -8.20 -3.36
CA ILE A 71 18.60 -7.71 -2.77
C ILE A 71 17.34 -7.97 -3.62
N LEU A 72 17.52 -8.10 -4.93
CA LEU A 72 16.45 -8.44 -5.86
C LEU A 72 16.38 -9.93 -6.15
N GLU A 73 17.33 -10.73 -5.67
CA GLU A 73 17.35 -12.17 -5.91
C GLU A 73 16.27 -12.90 -5.10
N LEU A 74 15.63 -13.84 -5.77
CA LEU A 74 14.70 -14.75 -5.13
C LEU A 74 15.49 -15.76 -4.30
N HIS A 75 14.89 -16.18 -3.19
CA HIS A 75 15.47 -17.23 -2.37
C HIS A 75 15.57 -18.54 -3.19
N PRO A 76 16.72 -19.24 -3.21
CA PRO A 76 16.91 -20.42 -4.05
C PRO A 76 15.88 -21.54 -3.80
N ASP A 77 15.46 -21.72 -2.55
CA ASP A 77 14.48 -22.74 -2.20
C ASP A 77 13.10 -22.41 -2.72
N PHE A 78 12.72 -21.12 -2.72
CA PHE A 78 11.46 -20.65 -3.29
C PHE A 78 11.41 -20.89 -4.80
N VAL A 79 12.49 -20.56 -5.52
CA VAL A 79 12.58 -20.84 -6.97
C VAL A 79 12.46 -22.33 -7.25
N ARG A 80 13.13 -23.17 -6.45
CA ARG A 80 13.09 -24.63 -6.61
C ARG A 80 11.69 -25.19 -6.36
N GLU A 81 11.02 -24.75 -5.28
CA GLU A 81 9.66 -25.17 -4.91
C GLU A 81 8.64 -24.90 -6.02
N HIS A 82 8.73 -23.73 -6.67
CA HIS A 82 7.71 -23.31 -7.63
C HIS A 82 8.07 -23.50 -9.10
N SER A 83 9.29 -23.94 -9.41
CA SER A 83 9.80 -24.12 -10.78
C SER A 83 8.96 -25.03 -11.69
N SER A 84 8.18 -25.96 -11.12
CA SER A 84 7.29 -26.84 -11.89
C SER A 84 5.95 -26.20 -12.27
N SER A 85 5.53 -25.18 -11.53
CA SER A 85 4.21 -24.53 -11.66
C SER A 85 4.28 -23.10 -12.20
N TRP A 86 5.41 -22.42 -12.00
CA TRP A 86 5.58 -21.01 -12.33
C TRP A 86 6.90 -20.74 -13.01
N GLN A 87 6.86 -19.89 -14.04
CA GLN A 87 8.06 -19.25 -14.57
C GLN A 87 8.38 -18.02 -13.73
N LEU A 88 9.40 -18.13 -12.89
CA LEU A 88 9.84 -17.07 -11.99
C LEU A 88 11.24 -16.59 -12.39
N LYS A 89 11.45 -15.28 -12.30
CA LYS A 89 12.75 -14.65 -12.52
C LYS A 89 12.90 -13.47 -11.59
N SER A 90 14.04 -13.37 -10.91
CA SER A 90 14.34 -12.15 -10.15
C SER A 90 14.51 -10.96 -11.10
N LEU A 91 14.25 -9.76 -10.61
CA LEU A 91 14.56 -8.55 -11.38
C LEU A 91 16.07 -8.47 -11.67
N GLY A 92 16.91 -8.91 -10.71
CA GLY A 92 18.37 -9.03 -10.89
C GLY A 92 18.76 -9.95 -12.05
N GLN A 93 18.19 -11.15 -12.12
CA GLN A 93 18.39 -12.09 -13.21
C GLN A 93 17.97 -11.49 -14.55
N TYR A 94 16.79 -10.89 -14.65
CA TYR A 94 16.35 -10.23 -15.88
C TYR A 94 17.37 -9.17 -16.34
N LEU A 95 17.77 -8.27 -15.45
CA LEU A 95 18.73 -7.21 -15.76
C LEU A 95 20.09 -7.78 -16.22
N SER A 96 20.51 -8.92 -15.67
CA SER A 96 21.75 -9.61 -16.07
C SER A 96 21.71 -10.20 -17.49
N THR A 97 20.52 -10.42 -18.05
CA THR A 97 20.32 -10.93 -19.43
C THR A 97 20.36 -9.84 -20.49
N LEU A 98 20.34 -8.56 -20.09
CA LEU A 98 20.43 -7.46 -21.03
C LEU A 98 21.84 -7.40 -21.63
N ARG A 99 21.90 -7.11 -22.93
CA ARG A 99 23.13 -7.01 -23.72
C ARG A 99 23.10 -5.75 -24.53
N PHE A 100 24.29 -5.18 -24.69
CA PHE A 100 24.48 -4.01 -25.51
C PHE A 100 25.06 -4.42 -26.86
N ILE A 101 24.40 -4.04 -27.96
CA ILE A 101 24.99 -4.03 -29.28
C ILE A 101 26.05 -2.93 -29.24
N THR A 102 27.26 -3.25 -28.82
CA THR A 102 28.41 -2.41 -29.17
C THR A 102 28.52 -2.50 -30.69
N GLU A 103 28.53 -1.38 -31.41
CA GLU A 103 28.95 -1.36 -32.82
C GLU A 103 30.37 -1.96 -32.86
N LYS A 104 30.47 -3.29 -33.00
CA LYS A 104 31.64 -3.88 -33.60
C LYS A 104 31.58 -3.39 -35.02
N THR A 105 32.26 -2.28 -35.26
CA THR A 105 32.77 -1.93 -36.58
C THR A 105 33.32 -3.24 -37.12
N ASP A 106 32.68 -3.75 -38.17
CA ASP A 106 33.02 -4.98 -38.88
C ASP A 106 34.35 -4.82 -39.63
N ASP A 107 35.33 -4.18 -39.01
CA ASP A 107 36.66 -3.95 -39.54
C ASP A 107 37.50 -5.20 -39.27
N LYS A 108 37.12 -6.29 -39.94
CA LYS A 108 37.98 -7.45 -40.22
C LYS A 108 39.24 -7.07 -41.06
N SER A 109 39.59 -5.79 -41.17
CA SER A 109 40.61 -5.28 -42.08
C SER A 109 41.84 -4.64 -41.42
N ARG A 110 41.90 -4.46 -40.09
CA ARG A 110 43.06 -3.82 -39.45
C ARG A 110 43.77 -4.72 -38.44
N SER A 111 44.67 -5.54 -38.98
CA SER A 111 45.85 -6.01 -38.26
C SER A 111 46.83 -4.85 -38.08
N ASP A 112 46.73 -4.10 -36.98
CA ASP A 112 47.88 -3.38 -36.44
C ASP A 112 47.65 -3.15 -34.94
N GLY A 113 48.54 -3.74 -34.15
CA GLY A 113 48.39 -3.91 -32.71
C GLY A 113 48.54 -2.63 -31.88
N ASP A 114 48.05 -2.76 -30.65
CA ASP A 114 48.46 -2.01 -29.45
C ASP A 114 47.98 -0.57 -29.21
N LYS A 115 46.99 -0.03 -29.94
CA LYS A 115 46.48 1.34 -29.63
C LYS A 115 44.98 1.52 -29.35
N ASN A 116 44.17 0.46 -29.38
CA ASN A 116 42.70 0.62 -29.27
C ASN A 116 42.06 0.32 -27.91
N GLU A 117 42.81 -0.18 -26.93
CA GLU A 117 42.23 -0.55 -25.63
C GLU A 117 41.68 0.66 -24.85
N ALA A 118 42.33 1.83 -24.99
CA ALA A 118 41.89 3.07 -24.34
C ALA A 118 40.61 3.65 -24.97
N THR A 119 40.50 3.59 -26.31
CA THR A 119 39.36 4.12 -27.07
C THR A 119 38.10 3.27 -26.87
N GLU A 120 38.27 1.95 -26.76
CA GLU A 120 37.18 1.02 -26.45
C GLU A 120 36.68 1.21 -25.01
N LYS A 121 37.59 1.44 -24.05
CA LYS A 121 37.24 1.82 -22.67
C LYS A 121 36.45 3.12 -22.61
N GLU A 122 36.85 4.14 -23.38
CA GLU A 122 36.17 5.45 -23.38
C GLU A 122 34.78 5.37 -24.06
N SER A 123 34.65 4.63 -25.16
CA SER A 123 33.37 4.40 -25.84
C SER A 123 32.39 3.63 -24.94
N ASN A 124 32.86 2.55 -24.30
CA ASN A 124 32.07 1.82 -23.32
C ASN A 124 31.69 2.71 -22.13
N SER A 125 32.59 3.56 -21.64
CA SER A 125 32.28 4.51 -20.56
C SER A 125 31.18 5.51 -20.94
N ARG A 126 31.17 6.02 -22.17
CA ARG A 126 30.13 6.98 -22.62
C ARG A 126 28.78 6.29 -22.86
N LEU A 127 28.79 5.07 -23.37
CA LEU A 127 27.58 4.26 -23.54
C LEU A 127 26.95 3.91 -22.19
N VAL A 128 27.77 3.50 -21.22
CA VAL A 128 27.36 3.24 -19.84
C VAL A 128 26.77 4.50 -19.23
N GLN A 129 27.40 5.66 -19.34
CA GLN A 129 26.85 6.93 -18.83
C GLN A 129 25.53 7.35 -19.50
N ALA A 130 25.34 7.05 -20.79
CA ALA A 130 24.07 7.32 -21.48
C ALA A 130 22.96 6.39 -20.98
N LEU A 131 23.24 5.09 -20.86
CA LEU A 131 22.34 4.12 -20.25
C LEU A 131 22.03 4.45 -18.79
N GLU A 132 23.01 4.98 -18.06
CA GLU A 132 22.81 5.42 -16.69
C GLU A 132 21.78 6.56 -16.63
N ARG A 133 21.85 7.52 -17.55
CA ARG A 133 20.85 8.59 -17.64
C ARG A 133 19.48 8.08 -18.06
N GLU A 134 19.42 7.01 -18.83
CA GLU A 134 18.15 6.48 -19.34
C GLU A 134 17.43 5.53 -18.41
N LEU A 135 18.16 4.61 -17.78
CA LEU A 135 17.61 3.78 -16.71
C LEU A 135 17.20 4.66 -15.53
N TYR A 136 17.87 5.81 -15.36
CA TYR A 136 17.50 6.87 -14.42
C TYR A 136 16.15 7.49 -14.76
N VAL A 137 15.97 7.98 -16.00
CA VAL A 137 14.71 8.61 -16.42
C VAL A 137 13.59 7.58 -16.36
N LEU A 138 13.87 6.33 -16.75
CA LEU A 138 12.89 5.26 -16.74
C LEU A 138 12.51 4.84 -15.33
N MET A 139 13.46 4.68 -14.41
CA MET A 139 13.14 4.32 -13.02
C MET A 139 12.49 5.47 -12.29
N ALA A 140 12.89 6.71 -12.56
CA ALA A 140 12.17 7.89 -12.07
C ALA A 140 10.75 7.94 -12.65
N ALA A 141 10.56 7.72 -13.95
CA ALA A 141 9.24 7.70 -14.59
C ALA A 141 8.39 6.52 -14.10
N LEU A 142 9.00 5.35 -13.86
CA LEU A 142 8.33 4.19 -13.30
C LEU A 142 7.87 4.55 -11.89
N LEU A 143 8.78 4.95 -11.00
CA LEU A 143 8.47 5.42 -9.64
C LEU A 143 7.41 6.52 -9.64
N MET A 144 7.47 7.50 -10.54
CA MET A 144 6.46 8.57 -10.66
C MET A 144 5.10 8.05 -11.14
N LYS A 145 5.10 7.11 -12.09
CA LYS A 145 3.87 6.49 -12.59
C LYS A 145 3.28 5.50 -11.57
N THR A 146 4.11 4.81 -10.81
CA THR A 146 3.73 3.74 -9.88
C THR A 146 3.35 4.25 -8.50
N LEU A 147 4.02 5.30 -8.02
CA LEU A 147 3.62 6.02 -6.82
C LEU A 147 2.47 7.02 -7.12
N GLY A 148 2.00 7.08 -8.38
CA GLY A 148 1.00 8.04 -8.85
C GLY A 148 1.51 9.48 -8.80
N GLU A 149 0.72 10.42 -9.33
CA GLU A 149 1.01 11.85 -9.18
C GLU A 149 1.13 12.25 -7.70
N THR A 150 0.53 11.48 -6.78
CA THR A 150 0.40 11.84 -5.37
C THR A 150 1.53 11.32 -4.48
N MET A 151 1.99 10.06 -4.58
CA MET A 151 3.24 9.64 -3.89
C MET A 151 4.50 9.96 -4.71
N GLY A 152 4.41 10.08 -6.04
CA GLY A 152 5.47 10.68 -6.85
C GLY A 152 5.68 12.15 -6.48
N ALA A 153 4.59 12.89 -6.24
CA ALA A 153 4.68 14.18 -5.56
C ALA A 153 5.17 14.04 -4.13
N VAL A 154 4.85 12.97 -3.37
CA VAL A 154 5.42 12.78 -2.01
C VAL A 154 6.92 12.98 -1.90
N PHE A 155 7.61 12.40 -2.86
CA PHE A 155 9.05 12.49 -2.92
C PHE A 155 9.53 13.82 -3.54
N LEU A 156 8.71 14.59 -4.26
CA LEU A 156 9.10 15.82 -4.95
C LEU A 156 9.48 17.01 -4.03
N PRO A 157 8.76 17.34 -2.93
CA PRO A 157 9.13 18.46 -2.06
C PRO A 157 10.24 18.18 -1.06
N VAL A 158 10.47 16.91 -0.71
CA VAL A 158 11.73 16.46 -0.09
C VAL A 158 12.92 16.86 -0.94
N MET A 159 12.69 16.97 -2.25
CA MET A 159 13.69 17.16 -3.26
C MET A 159 13.79 18.59 -3.78
N GLY A 160 13.15 19.58 -3.14
CA GLY A 160 13.39 21.02 -3.33
C GLY A 160 13.23 21.50 -4.79
N SER A 161 12.28 22.39 -5.06
CA SER A 161 11.93 22.85 -6.42
C SER A 161 13.04 23.54 -7.25
N GLY A 162 14.29 23.59 -6.78
CA GLY A 162 15.47 23.95 -7.57
C GLY A 162 16.59 22.89 -7.63
N GLN A 163 16.47 21.75 -6.94
CA GLN A 163 17.46 20.65 -6.91
C GLN A 163 16.85 19.25 -7.10
N ALA A 164 15.56 19.13 -7.40
CA ALA A 164 14.88 17.85 -7.54
C ALA A 164 15.50 16.95 -8.61
N GLU A 165 15.91 17.52 -9.74
CA GLU A 165 16.64 16.79 -10.79
C GLU A 165 18.03 16.29 -10.34
N SER A 166 18.65 16.93 -9.34
CA SER A 166 19.99 16.60 -8.83
C SER A 166 19.96 15.50 -7.76
N ILE A 167 18.89 15.41 -6.95
CA ILE A 167 18.76 14.41 -5.88
C ILE A 167 17.89 13.21 -6.27
N ILE A 168 16.79 13.39 -7.03
CA ILE A 168 16.25 12.29 -7.86
C ILE A 168 17.41 11.80 -8.71
N GLY A 169 18.15 12.78 -9.28
CA GLY A 169 19.47 12.71 -9.88
C GLY A 169 20.33 11.70 -9.17
N ALA A 170 20.62 11.94 -7.89
CA ALA A 170 21.50 11.13 -7.07
C ALA A 170 20.89 9.80 -6.59
N VAL A 171 19.59 9.67 -6.31
CA VAL A 171 18.97 8.40 -5.86
C VAL A 171 18.78 7.47 -7.04
N SER A 172 18.15 7.93 -8.12
CA SER A 172 18.08 7.18 -9.36
C SER A 172 19.47 7.02 -9.98
N SER A 173 20.42 7.98 -9.89
CA SER A 173 21.81 7.75 -10.31
C SER A 173 22.54 6.81 -9.36
N LYS A 174 22.19 6.69 -8.08
CA LYS A 174 22.74 5.66 -7.17
C LYS A 174 22.18 4.29 -7.50
N ILE A 175 20.86 4.16 -7.68
CA ILE A 175 20.19 2.93 -8.14
C ILE A 175 20.73 2.51 -9.50
N VAL A 176 20.99 3.47 -10.38
CA VAL A 176 21.43 3.19 -11.75
C VAL A 176 22.95 3.04 -11.87
N HIS A 177 23.77 3.84 -11.19
CA HIS A 177 25.21 3.54 -11.03
C HIS A 177 25.37 2.19 -10.34
N TYR A 178 24.47 1.79 -9.46
CA TYR A 178 24.49 0.48 -8.83
C TYR A 178 24.08 -0.62 -9.82
N ILE A 179 22.96 -0.48 -10.53
CA ILE A 179 22.54 -1.43 -11.57
C ILE A 179 23.63 -1.54 -12.64
N MET A 180 24.29 -0.45 -13.02
CA MET A 180 25.39 -0.45 -13.98
C MET A 180 26.70 -0.98 -13.37
N ALA A 181 27.06 -0.63 -12.14
CA ALA A 181 28.21 -1.21 -11.45
C ALA A 181 28.05 -2.73 -11.27
N GLN A 182 26.84 -3.23 -11.00
CA GLN A 182 26.55 -4.65 -10.86
C GLN A 182 26.38 -5.36 -12.21
N ILE A 183 25.83 -4.71 -13.24
CA ILE A 183 25.80 -5.23 -14.63
C ILE A 183 27.20 -5.23 -15.24
N LEU A 184 28.16 -4.44 -14.73
CA LEU A 184 29.49 -4.28 -15.33
C LEU A 184 30.65 -4.88 -14.52
N VAL A 185 30.50 -5.15 -13.21
CA VAL A 185 31.59 -5.72 -12.38
C VAL A 185 31.38 -7.23 -12.11
N ASP A 186 32.49 -7.97 -12.13
CA ASP A 186 32.56 -9.42 -12.01
C ASP A 186 32.37 -9.88 -10.55
N SER A 187 31.56 -10.92 -10.33
CA SER A 187 31.12 -11.42 -9.01
C SER A 187 32.22 -12.08 -8.15
N ARG A 188 33.48 -12.04 -8.63
CA ARG A 188 34.63 -12.74 -8.04
C ARG A 188 35.24 -12.06 -6.80
N HIS A 189 34.63 -11.00 -6.27
CA HIS A 189 35.10 -10.27 -5.07
C HIS A 189 34.10 -10.28 -3.90
N THR A 190 33.28 -11.33 -3.75
CA THR A 190 32.07 -11.33 -2.90
C THR A 190 32.20 -11.98 -1.51
N GLU A 191 33.40 -12.37 -1.05
CA GLU A 191 33.56 -13.02 0.27
C GLU A 191 33.39 -12.04 1.45
N ASP A 192 33.60 -10.73 1.27
CA ASP A 192 33.41 -9.68 2.28
C ASP A 192 32.16 -8.82 1.96
N TRP A 193 30.98 -9.44 1.88
CA TRP A 193 29.74 -8.73 1.53
C TRP A 193 29.18 -7.95 2.72
N ASP A 194 29.11 -6.62 2.60
CA ASP A 194 28.41 -5.73 3.52
C ASP A 194 27.09 -5.24 2.88
N PRO A 195 25.91 -5.60 3.42
CA PRO A 195 24.62 -5.08 2.96
C PRO A 195 24.45 -3.57 3.12
N THR A 196 25.32 -2.88 3.86
CA THR A 196 25.38 -1.41 3.89
C THR A 196 25.99 -0.81 2.62
N GLU A 197 26.75 -1.60 1.84
CA GLU A 197 27.26 -1.24 0.52
C GLU A 197 26.27 -1.55 -0.61
N ASP A 198 25.22 -2.33 -0.34
CA ASP A 198 24.16 -2.64 -1.30
C ASP A 198 23.22 -1.43 -1.49
N ARG A 199 23.56 -0.59 -2.48
CA ARG A 199 22.87 0.68 -2.77
C ARG A 199 21.47 0.53 -3.38
N ALA A 200 21.01 -0.69 -3.67
CA ALA A 200 19.63 -0.93 -4.10
C ALA A 200 18.65 -1.03 -2.94
N ALA A 201 19.13 -1.29 -1.71
CA ALA A 201 18.33 -1.04 -0.53
C ALA A 201 18.11 0.46 -0.42
N MET A 202 16.85 0.92 -0.34
CA MET A 202 16.61 2.32 -0.04
C MET A 202 17.22 2.59 1.34
N PRO A 203 18.19 3.52 1.49
CA PRO A 203 18.77 3.85 2.78
C PRO A 203 17.80 4.72 3.60
N LEU A 204 16.50 4.51 3.40
CA LEU A 204 15.42 5.19 4.08
C LEU A 204 14.87 4.22 5.12
N ASN A 205 14.84 4.68 6.37
CA ASN A 205 14.01 4.04 7.38
C ASN A 205 12.55 4.47 7.19
N VAL A 206 11.64 3.73 7.80
CA VAL A 206 10.20 3.96 7.65
C VAL A 206 9.79 5.34 8.16
N SER A 207 10.42 5.83 9.23
CA SER A 207 10.13 7.15 9.80
C SER A 207 10.45 8.28 8.80
N GLU A 208 11.51 8.13 8.00
CA GLU A 208 11.86 9.06 6.93
C GLU A 208 10.79 9.05 5.84
N VAL A 209 10.35 7.86 5.40
CA VAL A 209 9.28 7.71 4.41
C VAL A 209 7.98 8.36 4.90
N ILE A 210 7.56 8.08 6.13
CA ILE A 210 6.36 8.69 6.75
C ILE A 210 6.49 10.21 6.82
N SER A 211 7.66 10.71 7.24
CA SER A 211 7.91 12.16 7.33
C SER A 211 7.80 12.85 5.96
N PHE A 212 8.24 12.16 4.91
CA PHE A 212 8.14 12.65 3.54
C PHE A 212 6.71 12.64 3.01
N VAL A 213 5.98 11.54 3.23
CA VAL A 213 4.54 11.44 2.94
C VAL A 213 3.81 12.62 3.56
N ASN A 214 4.06 12.89 4.84
CA ASN A 214 3.47 14.02 5.56
C ASN A 214 3.85 15.39 5.00
N LEU A 215 5.11 15.57 4.61
CA LEU A 215 5.59 16.86 4.11
C LEU A 215 4.94 17.22 2.78
N ASN A 216 4.88 16.29 1.85
CA ASN A 216 4.28 16.57 0.56
C ASN A 216 2.78 16.65 0.59
N GLN A 217 2.12 15.85 1.40
CA GLN A 217 0.68 15.97 1.58
C GLN A 217 0.28 17.41 1.93
N LYS A 218 1.09 18.10 2.74
CA LYS A 218 0.93 19.53 3.08
C LYS A 218 1.33 20.52 1.97
N LEU A 219 1.96 20.04 0.90
CA LEU A 219 2.48 20.87 -0.19
C LEU A 219 1.70 20.67 -1.50
N THR A 220 0.98 19.55 -1.62
CA THR A 220 0.11 19.23 -2.77
C THR A 220 -1.37 19.49 -2.48
N ASP A 221 -1.70 20.55 -1.74
CA ASP A 221 -3.04 20.99 -1.28
C ASP A 221 -4.19 20.97 -2.33
N GLY A 222 -3.94 20.58 -3.58
CA GLY A 222 -4.95 20.38 -4.62
C GLY A 222 -5.71 19.05 -4.60
N ASN A 223 -5.25 18.03 -3.85
CA ASN A 223 -5.92 16.72 -3.78
C ASN A 223 -6.78 16.58 -2.53
N GLN A 224 -7.73 17.52 -2.33
CA GLN A 224 -8.80 17.29 -1.35
C GLN A 224 -9.64 16.10 -1.82
N MET A 225 -9.75 15.08 -0.97
CA MET A 225 -10.69 13.99 -1.22
C MET A 225 -12.08 14.60 -1.37
N SER A 226 -12.80 14.22 -2.42
CA SER A 226 -14.15 14.76 -2.69
C SER A 226 -15.15 14.44 -1.58
N LEU A 227 -14.84 13.43 -0.76
CA LEU A 227 -15.56 13.03 0.43
C LEU A 227 -14.56 12.84 1.57
N SER A 228 -14.97 13.20 2.77
CA SER A 228 -14.22 12.88 3.98
C SER A 228 -14.24 11.36 4.24
N PRO A 229 -13.25 10.81 4.99
CA PRO A 229 -13.23 9.38 5.33
C PRO A 229 -14.52 8.90 5.98
N LEU A 230 -15.11 9.73 6.87
CA LEU A 230 -16.37 9.42 7.52
C LEU A 230 -17.55 9.34 6.54
N GLN A 231 -17.59 10.20 5.52
CA GLN A 231 -18.59 10.12 4.45
C GLN A 231 -18.41 8.87 3.59
N TRP A 232 -17.18 8.44 3.29
CA TRP A 232 -16.96 7.15 2.64
C TRP A 232 -17.47 5.98 3.48
N MET A 233 -17.21 6.01 4.79
CA MET A 233 -17.71 4.99 5.71
C MET A 233 -19.25 4.95 5.73
N GLN A 234 -19.92 6.11 5.75
CA GLN A 234 -21.38 6.22 5.68
C GLN A 234 -21.94 5.59 4.39
N LYS A 235 -21.23 5.77 3.26
CA LYS A 235 -21.60 5.14 1.97
C LYS A 235 -21.30 3.64 1.92
N GLY A 236 -20.31 3.20 2.69
CA GLY A 236 -19.86 1.81 2.79
C GLY A 236 -18.75 1.42 1.82
N GLU A 237 -18.35 2.30 0.92
CA GLU A 237 -17.29 2.03 -0.06
C GLU A 237 -16.51 3.28 -0.44
N ILE A 238 -15.26 3.06 -0.86
CA ILE A 238 -14.46 4.06 -1.57
C ILE A 238 -15.06 4.21 -2.97
N GLY A 239 -15.02 5.41 -3.54
CA GLY A 239 -15.66 5.81 -4.80
C GLY A 239 -15.16 5.12 -6.08
N TYR A 240 -15.11 3.79 -6.10
CA TYR A 240 -14.88 2.98 -7.29
C TYR A 240 -16.13 3.05 -8.17
N ASN A 241 -15.98 3.58 -9.37
CA ASN A 241 -17.04 3.53 -10.38
C ASN A 241 -16.94 2.24 -11.19
N PRO A 242 -18.03 1.47 -11.35
CA PRO A 242 -19.35 1.68 -10.74
C PRO A 242 -19.40 1.34 -9.23
N THR A 243 -20.19 2.15 -8.50
CA THR A 243 -20.41 2.13 -7.03
C THR A 243 -21.79 1.53 -6.72
N TYR A 244 -21.98 0.86 -5.58
CA TYR A 244 -23.27 0.39 -5.07
C TYR A 244 -24.16 1.53 -4.55
N ASP A 245 -23.56 2.62 -4.10
CA ASP A 245 -24.23 3.72 -3.41
C ASP A 245 -24.82 4.77 -4.37
N THR A 246 -24.14 5.08 -5.48
CA THR A 246 -24.58 6.19 -6.36
C THR A 246 -25.45 5.69 -7.51
N PRO A 247 -26.62 6.30 -7.79
CA PRO A 247 -27.35 6.06 -9.04
C PRO A 247 -26.47 6.46 -10.23
N ILE A 248 -26.41 5.68 -11.30
CA ILE A 248 -25.76 6.16 -12.54
C ILE A 248 -26.54 7.38 -13.00
N THR A 249 -25.93 8.56 -12.93
CA THR A 249 -26.45 9.74 -13.60
C THR A 249 -26.23 9.54 -15.10
N SER A 250 -27.15 8.87 -15.78
CA SER A 250 -27.25 8.99 -17.23
C SER A 250 -27.49 10.47 -17.51
N GLY A 251 -26.64 11.08 -18.34
CA GLY A 251 -26.79 12.48 -18.77
C GLY A 251 -28.04 12.75 -19.62
N ASP A 252 -29.03 11.87 -19.59
CA ASP A 252 -30.35 12.03 -20.19
C ASP A 252 -31.32 12.46 -19.09
N GLU A 253 -31.65 13.76 -19.08
CA GLU A 253 -32.55 14.46 -18.15
C GLU A 253 -34.02 13.96 -18.17
N GLY A 254 -34.28 12.71 -18.56
CA GLY A 254 -35.63 12.16 -18.72
C GLY A 254 -35.81 10.67 -18.40
N THR A 255 -34.81 9.99 -17.82
CA THR A 255 -34.93 8.56 -17.45
C THR A 255 -35.04 8.38 -15.94
N GLU A 256 -35.93 7.48 -15.49
CA GLU A 256 -36.13 7.12 -14.08
C GLU A 256 -34.79 6.91 -13.38
N GLN A 257 -34.60 7.51 -12.19
CA GLN A 257 -33.37 7.33 -11.43
C GLN A 257 -33.12 5.83 -11.23
N PRO A 258 -31.92 5.31 -11.58
CA PRO A 258 -31.66 3.89 -11.45
C PRO A 258 -31.80 3.47 -9.97
N PRO A 259 -32.28 2.25 -9.71
CA PRO A 259 -32.57 1.80 -8.36
C PRO A 259 -31.31 1.81 -7.49
N VAL A 260 -31.49 2.20 -6.23
CA VAL A 260 -30.48 2.06 -5.17
C VAL A 260 -30.21 0.57 -4.97
N LEU A 261 -28.96 0.14 -5.14
CA LEU A 261 -28.60 -1.29 -5.05
C LEU A 261 -28.52 -1.79 -3.61
N VAL A 262 -28.28 -0.89 -2.64
CA VAL A 262 -28.19 -1.20 -1.22
C VAL A 262 -29.20 -0.33 -0.45
N PRO A 263 -30.50 -0.70 -0.48
CA PRO A 263 -31.54 0.03 0.24
C PRO A 263 -31.41 -0.11 1.76
N ASN A 264 -32.14 0.71 2.51
CA ASN A 264 -32.26 0.61 3.97
C ASN A 264 -33.75 0.49 4.36
N PRO A 265 -34.21 -0.66 4.91
CA PRO A 265 -33.43 -1.84 5.28
C PRO A 265 -32.93 -2.65 4.07
N PHE A 266 -31.80 -3.34 4.25
CA PHE A 266 -31.27 -4.30 3.29
C PHE A 266 -31.70 -5.73 3.68
N VAL A 267 -32.73 -6.25 3.03
CA VAL A 267 -33.20 -7.65 3.20
C VAL A 267 -32.35 -8.60 2.37
N VAL A 268 -31.56 -9.47 3.00
CA VAL A 268 -30.59 -10.34 2.32
C VAL A 268 -31.26 -11.25 1.29
N GLU A 269 -32.36 -11.90 1.66
CA GLU A 269 -33.09 -12.85 0.81
C GLU A 269 -33.68 -12.19 -0.44
N GLU A 270 -33.97 -10.89 -0.39
CA GLU A 270 -34.55 -10.15 -1.51
C GLU A 270 -33.50 -9.40 -2.33
N HIS A 271 -32.56 -8.73 -1.66
CA HIS A 271 -31.73 -7.70 -2.26
C HIS A 271 -30.35 -8.19 -2.68
N PHE A 272 -29.82 -9.26 -2.08
CA PHE A 272 -28.42 -9.66 -2.27
C PHE A 272 -28.08 -9.96 -3.75
N GLU A 273 -28.80 -10.87 -4.38
CA GLU A 273 -28.60 -11.20 -5.79
C GLU A 273 -28.99 -10.06 -6.74
N LYS A 274 -30.00 -9.25 -6.38
CA LYS A 274 -30.40 -8.07 -7.16
C LYS A 274 -29.30 -7.01 -7.17
N ALA A 275 -28.64 -6.79 -6.03
CA ALA A 275 -27.53 -5.84 -5.90
C ALA A 275 -26.34 -6.28 -6.76
N ILE A 276 -25.97 -7.57 -6.72
CA ILE A 276 -24.91 -8.12 -7.58
C ILE A 276 -25.27 -7.97 -9.05
N ALA A 277 -26.46 -8.43 -9.48
CA ALA A 277 -26.90 -8.33 -10.86
C ALA A 277 -26.94 -6.86 -11.34
N GLY A 278 -27.45 -5.95 -10.51
CA GLY A 278 -27.44 -4.53 -10.80
C GLY A 278 -26.02 -3.98 -11.00
N MET A 279 -25.04 -4.42 -10.20
CA MET A 279 -23.64 -4.04 -10.39
C MET A 279 -23.05 -4.60 -11.70
N GLU A 280 -23.37 -5.84 -12.06
CA GLU A 280 -22.98 -6.44 -13.35
C GLU A 280 -23.55 -5.65 -14.54
N ASP A 281 -24.80 -5.21 -14.44
CA ASP A 281 -25.45 -4.38 -15.46
C ASP A 281 -24.77 -3.01 -15.57
N ARG A 282 -24.36 -2.41 -14.45
CA ARG A 282 -23.60 -1.15 -14.45
C ARG A 282 -22.24 -1.31 -15.13
N ILE A 283 -21.54 -2.42 -14.90
CA ILE A 283 -20.25 -2.71 -15.59
C ILE A 283 -20.46 -2.93 -17.07
N ARG A 284 -21.49 -3.69 -17.47
CA ARG A 284 -21.83 -3.89 -18.89
C ARG A 284 -22.22 -2.57 -19.56
N GLY A 285 -22.92 -1.69 -18.84
CA GLY A 285 -23.34 -0.37 -19.31
C GLY A 285 -22.18 0.61 -19.55
N SER A 286 -21.01 0.42 -18.92
CA SER A 286 -19.83 1.26 -19.17
C SER A 286 -19.07 0.90 -20.46
N GLY A 287 -19.53 -0.13 -21.19
CA GLY A 287 -18.87 -0.64 -22.40
C GLY A 287 -17.77 -1.66 -22.12
N ALA A 288 -17.52 -2.01 -20.86
CA ALA A 288 -16.57 -3.04 -20.49
C ALA A 288 -17.14 -4.44 -20.79
N THR A 289 -16.30 -5.34 -21.31
CA THR A 289 -16.62 -6.76 -21.39
C THR A 289 -16.62 -7.37 -20.00
N TYR A 290 -17.76 -7.90 -19.57
CA TYR A 290 -17.92 -8.54 -18.28
C TYR A 290 -18.30 -10.02 -18.46
N ASP A 291 -17.43 -10.89 -17.97
CA ASP A 291 -17.68 -12.31 -17.82
C ASP A 291 -17.63 -12.63 -16.31
N PRO A 292 -18.73 -13.12 -15.71
CA PRO A 292 -18.80 -13.38 -14.27
C PRO A 292 -17.83 -14.47 -13.79
N SER A 293 -17.40 -15.37 -14.68
CA SER A 293 -16.46 -16.47 -14.35
C SER A 293 -15.00 -16.08 -14.60
N ASP A 294 -14.74 -14.92 -15.19
CA ASP A 294 -13.41 -14.47 -15.54
C ASP A 294 -12.56 -14.19 -14.30
N ARG A 295 -11.30 -14.64 -14.35
CA ARG A 295 -10.25 -14.45 -13.32
C ARG A 295 -9.01 -13.76 -13.91
N SER A 296 -9.10 -13.20 -15.11
CA SER A 296 -7.97 -12.54 -15.77
C SER A 296 -7.68 -11.16 -15.18
N HIS A 297 -6.40 -10.79 -15.18
CA HIS A 297 -5.96 -9.43 -15.00
C HIS A 297 -6.00 -8.66 -16.34
N PRO A 298 -5.96 -7.31 -16.31
CA PRO A 298 -5.69 -6.52 -17.51
C PRO A 298 -4.38 -6.95 -18.19
N GLU A 299 -4.36 -6.89 -19.52
CA GLU A 299 -3.18 -7.20 -20.33
C GLU A 299 -1.95 -6.40 -19.88
N PRO A 300 -0.79 -7.05 -19.69
CA PRO A 300 0.43 -6.34 -19.30
C PRO A 300 0.85 -5.28 -20.33
N VAL A 301 1.27 -4.12 -19.84
CA VAL A 301 1.66 -2.98 -20.67
C VAL A 301 3.18 -2.86 -20.70
N PRO A 302 3.82 -2.77 -21.88
CA PRO A 302 5.27 -2.62 -21.96
C PRO A 302 5.76 -1.40 -21.16
N ILE A 303 6.82 -1.58 -20.37
CA ILE A 303 7.45 -0.47 -19.63
C ILE A 303 8.22 0.43 -20.61
N ASN A 304 9.15 -0.16 -21.35
CA ASN A 304 9.93 0.50 -22.39
C ASN A 304 10.58 -0.54 -23.31
N ASN A 305 10.02 -0.74 -24.50
CA ASN A 305 10.46 -1.77 -25.44
C ASN A 305 11.92 -1.61 -25.93
N THR A 306 12.50 -0.42 -25.78
CA THR A 306 13.86 -0.14 -26.23
C THR A 306 14.89 -0.42 -25.14
N ILE A 307 14.64 0.03 -23.92
CA ILE A 307 15.61 -0.03 -22.82
C ILE A 307 15.46 -1.33 -22.03
N LEU A 308 14.21 -1.76 -21.82
CA LEU A 308 13.85 -2.97 -21.10
C LEU A 308 13.01 -3.85 -22.03
N PRO A 309 13.63 -4.41 -23.10
CA PRO A 309 12.90 -5.25 -24.04
C PRO A 309 12.21 -6.39 -23.28
N ASP A 310 10.98 -6.66 -23.69
CA ASP A 310 10.11 -7.69 -23.14
C ASP A 310 9.60 -7.46 -21.70
N LEU A 311 10.03 -6.42 -20.98
CA LEU A 311 9.55 -6.14 -19.63
C LEU A 311 8.25 -5.33 -19.64
N HIS A 312 7.24 -5.84 -18.95
CA HIS A 312 5.89 -5.26 -18.90
C HIS A 312 5.46 -5.00 -17.46
N MET A 313 4.67 -3.95 -17.26
CA MET A 313 3.88 -3.75 -16.04
C MET A 313 2.62 -4.62 -16.14
N GLY A 314 2.40 -5.47 -15.14
CA GLY A 314 1.23 -6.34 -15.07
C GLY A 314 1.59 -7.72 -14.54
N TRP A 315 0.55 -8.51 -14.34
CA TRP A 315 0.61 -9.83 -13.70
C TRP A 315 0.88 -10.98 -14.68
N GLY A 316 1.20 -10.69 -15.94
CA GLY A 316 1.39 -11.69 -16.97
C GLY A 316 0.12 -12.53 -17.19
N ASP A 317 0.27 -13.83 -17.05
CA ASP A 317 -0.77 -14.85 -17.14
C ASP A 317 -1.42 -15.21 -15.79
N ALA A 318 -0.97 -14.60 -14.68
CA ALA A 318 -1.53 -14.88 -13.37
C ALA A 318 -3.05 -14.62 -13.35
N LYS A 319 -3.72 -15.36 -12.46
CA LYS A 319 -5.15 -15.23 -12.24
C LYS A 319 -5.41 -14.48 -10.95
N VAL A 320 -6.59 -13.90 -10.84
CA VAL A 320 -7.11 -13.43 -9.56
C VAL A 320 -7.64 -14.64 -8.79
N THR A 321 -7.44 -14.63 -7.47
CA THR A 321 -7.98 -15.61 -6.51
C THR A 321 -9.50 -15.81 -6.58
N HIS A 322 -10.22 -14.83 -7.13
CA HIS A 322 -11.69 -14.78 -7.20
C HIS A 322 -12.13 -14.44 -8.62
N THR A 323 -13.29 -14.98 -9.04
CA THR A 323 -13.96 -14.56 -10.28
C THR A 323 -14.47 -13.13 -10.17
N LYS A 324 -14.72 -12.48 -11.30
CA LYS A 324 -15.31 -11.13 -11.31
C LYS A 324 -16.62 -11.05 -10.51
N ARG A 325 -17.48 -12.08 -10.57
CA ARG A 325 -18.71 -12.12 -9.75
C ARG A 325 -18.42 -12.29 -8.27
N GLU A 326 -17.47 -13.15 -7.90
CA GLU A 326 -17.03 -13.31 -6.51
C GLU A 326 -16.47 -11.99 -5.96
N VAL A 327 -15.72 -11.23 -6.76
CA VAL A 327 -15.25 -9.88 -6.37
C VAL A 327 -16.42 -8.94 -6.08
N LEU A 328 -17.50 -8.97 -6.88
CA LEU A 328 -18.70 -8.17 -6.59
C LEU A 328 -19.41 -8.62 -5.32
N CYS A 329 -19.48 -9.92 -5.06
CA CYS A 329 -19.99 -10.47 -3.80
C CYS A 329 -19.18 -9.97 -2.60
N ASN A 330 -17.85 -10.06 -2.68
CA ASN A 330 -16.93 -9.57 -1.64
C ASN A 330 -17.12 -8.06 -1.41
N ARG A 331 -17.24 -7.27 -2.49
CA ARG A 331 -17.51 -5.83 -2.40
C ARG A 331 -18.86 -5.54 -1.72
N LEU A 332 -19.91 -6.28 -2.02
CA LEU A 332 -21.21 -6.10 -1.39
C LEU A 332 -21.14 -6.40 0.12
N PHE A 333 -20.53 -7.50 0.53
CA PHE A 333 -20.32 -7.80 1.95
C PHE A 333 -19.52 -6.71 2.67
N ALA A 334 -18.45 -6.22 2.04
CA ALA A 334 -17.65 -5.11 2.56
C ALA A 334 -18.48 -3.83 2.74
N VAL A 335 -19.35 -3.50 1.78
CA VAL A 335 -20.30 -2.36 1.88
C VAL A 335 -21.25 -2.54 3.05
N LEU A 336 -21.88 -3.70 3.18
CA LEU A 336 -22.85 -3.96 4.24
C LEU A 336 -22.21 -3.83 5.63
N LEU A 337 -21.04 -4.45 5.85
CA LEU A 337 -20.35 -4.39 7.14
C LEU A 337 -19.79 -3.00 7.44
N THR A 338 -19.35 -2.24 6.44
CA THR A 338 -18.89 -0.85 6.63
C THR A 338 -20.06 0.07 6.98
N LYS A 339 -21.21 -0.06 6.29
CA LYS A 339 -22.44 0.69 6.64
C LYS A 339 -22.97 0.32 8.04
N LEU A 340 -22.98 -0.97 8.40
CA LEU A 340 -23.33 -1.41 9.75
C LEU A 340 -22.36 -0.85 10.80
N SER A 341 -21.07 -0.75 10.48
CA SER A 341 -20.06 -0.16 11.36
C SER A 341 -20.33 1.32 11.61
N TYR A 342 -20.80 2.07 10.60
CA TYR A 342 -21.12 3.50 10.74
C TYR A 342 -22.22 3.76 11.78
N ASN A 343 -23.08 2.78 12.09
CA ASN A 343 -24.08 2.92 13.14
C ASN A 343 -23.48 3.17 14.53
N TYR A 344 -22.22 2.82 14.79
CA TYR A 344 -21.53 3.20 16.03
C TYR A 344 -21.37 4.72 16.14
N GLU A 345 -21.10 5.42 15.03
CA GLU A 345 -21.03 6.89 15.01
C GLU A 345 -22.42 7.51 15.20
N LEU A 346 -23.45 6.99 14.53
CA LEU A 346 -24.83 7.46 14.70
C LEU A 346 -25.34 7.27 16.14
N ARG A 347 -24.95 6.19 16.81
CA ARG A 347 -25.32 5.95 18.22
C ARG A 347 -24.70 6.99 19.15
N LYS A 348 -23.47 7.42 18.85
CA LYS A 348 -22.77 8.47 19.60
C LYS A 348 -23.46 9.82 19.46
N THR A 349 -23.83 10.23 18.23
CA THR A 349 -24.41 11.56 17.95
C THR A 349 -25.83 11.72 18.50
N LYS A 350 -26.70 10.71 18.31
CA LYS A 350 -28.10 10.73 18.79
C LYS A 350 -28.22 10.98 20.30
N LYS A 351 -27.20 10.60 21.07
CA LYS A 351 -27.21 10.76 22.53
C LYS A 351 -26.71 12.13 22.99
N THR A 352 -25.70 12.71 22.33
CA THR A 352 -25.14 14.00 22.75
C THR A 352 -26.12 15.14 22.62
N ASP A 353 -27.06 15.08 21.66
CA ASP A 353 -27.85 16.25 21.34
C ASP A 353 -29.12 16.40 22.19
N ASN A 354 -29.52 15.40 23.00
CA ASN A 354 -30.74 15.45 23.84
C ASN A 354 -32.00 15.91 23.05
N ILE A 355 -31.99 15.79 21.72
CA ILE A 355 -33.08 16.22 20.88
C ILE A 355 -33.96 15.00 20.67
N ASP A 356 -35.20 15.09 21.11
CA ASP A 356 -36.32 14.25 20.65
C ASP A 356 -36.61 14.48 19.14
N ASP A 357 -35.60 14.83 18.34
CA ASP A 357 -35.77 15.13 16.93
C ASP A 357 -35.89 13.81 16.16
N ASP A 358 -37.08 13.59 15.61
CA ASP A 358 -37.36 12.65 14.53
C ASP A 358 -36.51 12.93 13.26
N SER A 359 -35.61 13.93 13.29
CA SER A 359 -34.71 14.31 12.19
C SER A 359 -33.42 13.48 12.11
N GLY A 360 -33.09 12.68 13.13
CA GLY A 360 -31.86 11.90 13.16
C GLY A 360 -31.81 10.82 12.07
N GLU A 361 -30.69 10.73 11.34
CA GLU A 361 -30.50 9.69 10.31
C GLU A 361 -30.82 8.29 10.87
N PRO A 362 -31.66 7.48 10.18
CA PRO A 362 -32.00 6.15 10.64
C PRO A 362 -30.74 5.25 10.61
N TYR A 363 -30.67 4.28 11.52
CA TYR A 363 -29.62 3.27 11.42
C TYR A 363 -29.74 2.50 10.11
N PHE A 364 -28.60 2.10 9.54
CA PHE A 364 -28.58 1.13 8.47
C PHE A 364 -28.87 -0.26 9.03
N VAL A 365 -29.86 -0.96 8.48
CA VAL A 365 -30.29 -2.28 8.97
C VAL A 365 -30.12 -3.33 7.89
N VAL A 366 -29.45 -4.44 8.22
CA VAL A 366 -29.44 -5.66 7.41
C VAL A 366 -30.42 -6.66 8.01
N GLN A 367 -31.36 -7.16 7.23
CA GLN A 367 -32.30 -8.19 7.66
C GLN A 367 -31.91 -9.52 7.05
N MET A 368 -31.78 -10.56 7.86
CA MET A 368 -31.49 -11.92 7.41
C MET A 368 -32.17 -12.92 8.36
N ASP A 369 -32.81 -13.94 7.81
CA ASP A 369 -33.54 -14.96 8.57
C ASP A 369 -34.54 -14.35 9.57
N GLY A 370 -35.23 -13.28 9.15
CA GLY A 370 -36.19 -12.53 9.99
C GLY A 370 -35.57 -11.73 11.14
N LYS A 371 -34.24 -11.71 11.29
CA LYS A 371 -33.53 -10.95 12.33
C LYS A 371 -33.03 -9.61 11.77
N ASN A 372 -33.23 -8.53 12.53
CA ASN A 372 -32.65 -7.23 12.24
C ASN A 372 -31.23 -7.13 12.81
N CYS A 373 -30.26 -6.89 11.96
CA CYS A 373 -28.86 -6.65 12.31
C CYS A 373 -28.56 -5.16 12.15
N VAL A 374 -28.21 -4.50 13.25
CA VAL A 374 -27.87 -3.07 13.32
C VAL A 374 -26.36 -2.88 13.49
N PHE A 375 -25.62 -3.91 13.90
CA PHE A 375 -24.17 -3.87 14.06
C PHE A 375 -23.50 -5.02 13.28
N PRO A 376 -22.23 -4.87 12.87
CA PRO A 376 -21.56 -5.85 12.00
C PRO A 376 -21.44 -7.23 12.66
N ASP A 377 -21.20 -7.30 13.97
CA ASP A 377 -21.11 -8.56 14.72
C ASP A 377 -22.44 -9.31 14.73
N GLN A 378 -23.57 -8.61 14.76
CA GLN A 378 -24.90 -9.22 14.71
C GLN A 378 -25.15 -9.88 13.37
N PHE A 379 -24.74 -9.23 12.27
CA PHE A 379 -24.88 -9.82 10.94
C PHE A 379 -24.03 -11.09 10.82
N VAL A 380 -22.78 -11.05 11.30
CA VAL A 380 -21.90 -12.22 11.33
C VAL A 380 -22.43 -13.33 12.26
N GLU A 381 -23.06 -12.98 13.38
CA GLU A 381 -23.72 -13.94 14.26
C GLU A 381 -24.90 -14.65 13.57
N VAL A 382 -25.73 -13.92 12.81
CA VAL A 382 -26.81 -14.53 12.02
C VAL A 382 -26.26 -15.43 10.92
N LEU A 383 -25.12 -15.09 10.31
CA LEU A 383 -24.46 -15.99 9.36
C LEU A 383 -24.05 -17.31 10.02
N TYR A 384 -23.42 -17.27 11.21
CA TYR A 384 -23.13 -18.49 11.98
C TYR A 384 -24.38 -19.30 12.27
N ASP A 385 -25.45 -18.65 12.76
CA ASP A 385 -26.70 -19.31 13.15
C ASP A 385 -27.41 -19.98 11.96
N THR A 386 -27.23 -19.44 10.75
CA THR A 386 -27.79 -19.98 9.50
C THR A 386 -26.88 -21.00 8.83
N GLY A 387 -25.83 -21.47 9.52
CA GLY A 387 -24.96 -22.56 9.08
C GLY A 387 -23.84 -22.14 8.14
N HIS A 388 -23.51 -20.85 8.04
CA HIS A 388 -22.32 -20.40 7.32
C HIS A 388 -21.06 -20.75 8.09
N SER A 389 -20.01 -21.12 7.35
CA SER A 389 -18.66 -21.21 7.90
C SER A 389 -18.03 -19.84 7.87
N ILE A 390 -17.55 -19.37 9.02
CA ILE A 390 -16.94 -18.07 9.18
C ILE A 390 -15.56 -18.27 9.79
N GLU A 391 -14.57 -17.68 9.15
CA GLU A 391 -13.20 -17.66 9.65
C GLU A 391 -12.73 -16.21 9.76
N VAL A 392 -12.27 -15.82 10.94
CA VAL A 392 -11.68 -14.49 11.19
C VAL A 392 -10.23 -14.68 11.61
N CYS A 393 -9.31 -14.00 10.94
CA CYS A 393 -7.88 -14.12 11.21
C CYS A 393 -7.12 -12.85 10.80
N PRO A 394 -6.20 -12.33 11.63
CA PRO A 394 -5.24 -11.33 11.17
C PRO A 394 -4.30 -11.98 10.16
N ARG A 395 -4.19 -11.37 8.98
CA ARG A 395 -3.30 -11.84 7.91
C ARG A 395 -2.52 -10.69 7.30
N SER A 396 -1.38 -11.04 6.73
CA SER A 396 -0.50 -10.15 6.00
C SER A 396 -0.09 -10.78 4.67
N THR A 397 0.11 -9.97 3.65
CA THR A 397 0.71 -10.38 2.37
C THR A 397 1.70 -9.30 1.92
N ILE A 398 2.58 -9.60 0.97
CA ILE A 398 3.47 -8.59 0.40
C ILE A 398 2.64 -7.46 -0.19
N THR A 399 2.89 -6.22 0.24
CA THR A 399 2.31 -5.10 -0.48
C THR A 399 3.06 -4.90 -1.78
N THR A 400 2.32 -4.91 -2.88
CA THR A 400 2.88 -4.58 -4.18
C THR A 400 2.59 -3.14 -4.55
N PHE A 401 1.75 -2.42 -3.79
CA PHE A 401 1.23 -1.11 -4.18
C PHE A 401 0.62 -1.10 -5.60
N GLY A 402 0.01 -2.24 -5.99
CA GLY A 402 -0.52 -2.44 -7.35
C GLY A 402 0.55 -2.68 -8.41
N LEU A 403 1.80 -2.89 -8.02
CA LEU A 403 2.93 -3.06 -8.93
C LEU A 403 3.21 -4.54 -9.18
N ALA A 404 3.10 -4.92 -10.43
CA ALA A 404 3.59 -6.20 -10.90
C ALA A 404 4.44 -5.99 -12.14
N ALA A 405 5.45 -6.84 -12.29
CA ALA A 405 6.22 -6.93 -13.50
C ALA A 405 6.26 -8.36 -14.00
N CYS A 406 6.28 -8.48 -15.32
CA CYS A 406 6.46 -9.74 -16.00
C CYS A 406 7.29 -9.54 -17.26
N VAL A 407 7.87 -10.63 -17.74
CA VAL A 407 8.65 -10.67 -18.97
C VAL A 407 7.90 -11.49 -19.99
N LYS A 408 7.75 -10.94 -21.20
CA LYS A 408 7.19 -11.68 -22.33
C LYS A 408 8.27 -12.55 -22.96
N GLU A 409 8.11 -13.86 -22.92
CA GLU A 409 9.10 -14.79 -23.48
C GLU A 409 8.89 -14.99 -24.98
N LYS A 410 9.92 -15.52 -25.68
CA LYS A 410 9.91 -15.71 -27.14
C LYS A 410 8.81 -16.63 -27.63
N ASP A 411 8.38 -17.57 -26.79
CA ASP A 411 7.28 -18.50 -27.05
C ASP A 411 5.89 -17.88 -26.79
N GLY A 412 5.84 -16.63 -26.32
CA GLY A 412 4.62 -15.90 -25.99
C GLY A 412 4.14 -16.09 -24.56
N SER A 413 4.79 -16.94 -23.76
CA SER A 413 4.48 -17.10 -22.33
C SER A 413 4.97 -15.92 -21.49
N TRP A 414 4.50 -15.85 -20.24
CA TRP A 414 4.90 -14.82 -19.29
C TRP A 414 5.76 -15.42 -18.18
N THR A 415 6.87 -14.76 -17.88
CA THR A 415 7.67 -15.01 -16.67
C THR A 415 7.37 -13.92 -15.66
N ASN A 416 6.93 -14.30 -14.46
CA ASN A 416 6.62 -13.36 -13.39
C ASN A 416 7.92 -12.88 -12.70
N ILE A 417 7.97 -11.57 -12.41
CA ILE A 417 9.05 -10.97 -11.62
C ILE A 417 8.46 -10.52 -10.28
N PRO A 418 8.76 -11.24 -9.18
CA PRO A 418 8.43 -10.77 -7.85
C PRO A 418 9.08 -9.42 -7.58
N LEU A 419 8.27 -8.47 -7.13
CA LEU A 419 8.70 -7.11 -6.81
C LEU A 419 8.32 -6.75 -5.38
N ALA A 420 9.28 -6.21 -4.65
CA ALA A 420 9.08 -5.67 -3.32
C ALA A 420 9.97 -4.46 -3.11
N PHE A 421 9.51 -3.51 -2.30
CA PHE A 421 10.35 -2.45 -1.77
C PHE A 421 10.96 -2.93 -0.46
N PHE A 422 12.24 -2.67 -0.23
CA PHE A 422 12.91 -3.04 1.00
C PHE A 422 13.28 -1.79 1.80
N PHE A 423 12.84 -1.76 3.05
CA PHE A 423 13.13 -0.71 4.02
C PHE A 423 13.98 -1.26 5.14
N ARG A 424 14.83 -0.41 5.71
CA ARG A 424 15.54 -0.75 6.94
C ARG A 424 14.55 -0.84 8.09
N THR A 425 14.66 -1.90 8.88
CA THR A 425 13.85 -2.05 10.10
C THR A 425 14.29 -1.05 11.17
N GLY A 426 15.55 -0.61 11.14
CA GLY A 426 16.20 0.16 12.20
C GLY A 426 16.94 -0.71 13.23
N TYR A 427 16.80 -2.04 13.14
CA TYR A 427 17.55 -3.01 13.91
C TYR A 427 18.84 -3.40 13.18
N GLU A 428 19.92 -3.56 13.93
CA GLU A 428 21.26 -3.84 13.44
C GLU A 428 21.96 -4.83 14.38
N SER A 429 22.61 -5.85 13.81
CA SER A 429 23.41 -6.84 14.56
C SER A 429 24.67 -6.22 15.18
N SER A 430 25.31 -6.94 16.11
CA SER A 430 26.61 -6.55 16.68
C SER A 430 27.71 -6.31 15.63
N HIS A 431 27.60 -6.96 14.47
CA HIS A 431 28.49 -6.80 13.31
C HIS A 431 28.12 -5.66 12.35
N ARG A 432 27.20 -4.78 12.76
CA ARG A 432 26.69 -3.68 11.95
C ARG A 432 25.91 -4.05 10.70
N ARG A 433 25.36 -5.28 10.65
CA ARG A 433 24.48 -5.69 9.55
C ARG A 433 23.05 -5.27 9.87
N PRO A 434 22.43 -4.39 9.07
CA PRO A 434 21.04 -3.99 9.27
C PRO A 434 20.08 -5.10 8.84
N ALA A 435 18.95 -5.20 9.53
CA ALA A 435 17.81 -5.96 9.06
C ALA A 435 16.96 -5.10 8.11
N TYR A 436 16.39 -5.75 7.10
CA TYR A 436 15.48 -5.16 6.13
C TYR A 436 14.13 -5.86 6.17
N PHE A 437 13.10 -5.20 5.65
CA PHE A 437 11.80 -5.80 5.46
C PHE A 437 11.15 -5.24 4.21
N HIS A 438 10.26 -6.00 3.59
CA HIS A 438 9.36 -5.44 2.60
C HIS A 438 8.00 -5.13 3.23
N PRO A 439 7.36 -3.98 2.94
CA PRO A 439 6.11 -3.68 3.59
C PRO A 439 5.07 -4.74 3.24
N LEU A 440 4.17 -4.92 4.19
CA LEU A 440 3.09 -5.87 4.08
C LEU A 440 1.79 -5.10 4.01
N HIS A 441 0.87 -5.64 3.24
CA HIS A 441 -0.52 -5.31 3.32
C HIS A 441 -1.18 -6.29 4.28
N GLY A 442 -1.78 -5.79 5.36
CA GLY A 442 -2.37 -6.61 6.39
C GLY A 442 -3.67 -6.04 6.93
N GLY A 443 -4.49 -6.93 7.48
CA GLY A 443 -5.83 -6.63 7.90
C GLY A 443 -6.44 -7.77 8.72
N ILE A 444 -7.66 -7.55 9.22
CA ILE A 444 -8.49 -8.64 9.78
C ILE A 444 -9.26 -9.27 8.63
N ASP A 445 -8.86 -10.46 8.21
CA ASP A 445 -9.59 -11.21 7.20
C ASP A 445 -10.86 -11.80 7.79
N LEU A 446 -11.93 -11.73 7.02
CA LEU A 446 -13.19 -12.41 7.25
C LEU A 446 -13.54 -13.21 6.00
N SER A 447 -13.47 -14.53 6.14
CA SER A 447 -13.79 -15.51 5.13
C SER A 447 -15.15 -16.12 5.43
N ILE A 448 -16.05 -16.13 4.45
CA ILE A 448 -17.44 -16.59 4.57
C ILE A 448 -17.70 -17.65 3.50
N GLU A 449 -18.22 -18.80 3.92
CA GLU A 449 -18.72 -19.86 3.04
C GLU A 449 -20.12 -20.27 3.49
N GLY A 450 -20.97 -20.70 2.56
CA GLY A 450 -22.32 -21.19 2.88
C GLY A 450 -23.35 -20.81 1.83
N ALA A 451 -24.62 -21.01 2.16
CA ALA A 451 -25.73 -20.91 1.21
C ALA A 451 -25.84 -19.54 0.52
N LEU A 452 -25.55 -18.45 1.25
CA LEU A 452 -25.60 -17.09 0.71
C LEU A 452 -24.52 -16.82 -0.35
N VAL A 453 -23.33 -17.40 -0.19
CA VAL A 453 -22.22 -17.27 -1.16
C VAL A 453 -22.40 -18.27 -2.31
N GLY A 454 -23.00 -19.43 -2.00
CA GLY A 454 -23.35 -20.47 -2.95
C GLY A 454 -22.16 -21.33 -3.37
N ASN A 455 -22.35 -22.11 -4.43
CA ASN A 455 -21.31 -22.98 -5.02
C ASN A 455 -20.92 -22.49 -6.41
N ASN A 456 -19.69 -22.81 -6.81
CA ASN A 456 -19.24 -22.59 -8.16
C ASN A 456 -20.03 -23.52 -9.10
N LYS A 457 -20.65 -22.96 -10.13
CA LYS A 457 -21.49 -23.72 -11.06
C LYS A 457 -20.69 -24.72 -11.88
N ASP A 458 -19.42 -24.42 -12.15
CA ASP A 458 -18.56 -25.22 -13.02
C ASP A 458 -17.88 -26.36 -12.25
N THR A 459 -17.43 -26.10 -11.01
CA THR A 459 -16.71 -27.10 -10.19
C THR A 459 -17.59 -27.79 -9.14
N GLY A 460 -18.72 -27.17 -8.77
CA GLY A 460 -19.56 -27.63 -7.66
C GLY A 460 -19.00 -27.34 -6.27
N GLU A 461 -17.80 -26.78 -6.18
CA GLU A 461 -17.13 -26.44 -4.92
C GLU A 461 -17.79 -25.23 -4.24
N PRO A 462 -17.79 -25.14 -2.89
CA PRO A 462 -18.24 -23.96 -2.18
C PRO A 462 -17.51 -22.70 -2.68
N ARG A 463 -18.26 -21.64 -2.96
CA ARG A 463 -17.66 -20.33 -3.16
C ARG A 463 -17.27 -19.75 -1.83
N LYS A 464 -16.24 -18.92 -1.89
CA LYS A 464 -15.72 -18.20 -0.73
C LYS A 464 -15.89 -16.71 -0.96
N CYS A 465 -16.42 -16.03 0.06
CA CYS A 465 -16.38 -14.58 0.14
C CYS A 465 -15.23 -14.19 1.07
N ASP A 466 -14.21 -13.54 0.52
CA ASP A 466 -13.07 -13.03 1.27
C ASP A 466 -13.09 -11.50 1.28
N ILE A 467 -13.22 -10.95 2.48
CA ILE A 467 -13.10 -9.52 2.74
C ILE A 467 -12.07 -9.28 3.84
N GLN A 468 -11.56 -8.06 3.92
CA GLN A 468 -10.56 -7.69 4.90
C GLN A 468 -10.87 -6.31 5.48
N PHE A 469 -10.75 -6.17 6.79
CA PHE A 469 -10.81 -4.88 7.47
C PHE A 469 -9.41 -4.28 7.60
N TYR A 470 -9.21 -3.08 7.06
CA TYR A 470 -7.95 -2.33 7.18
C TYR A 470 -8.13 -0.83 6.90
N MET A 471 -7.12 -0.03 7.24
CA MET A 471 -6.99 1.35 6.75
C MET A 471 -6.39 1.38 5.34
N ALA A 472 -7.19 1.75 4.34
CA ALA A 472 -6.76 1.80 2.95
C ALA A 472 -5.93 3.06 2.66
N ILE A 473 -5.09 2.99 1.62
CA ILE A 473 -4.20 4.10 1.23
C ILE A 473 -4.97 5.32 0.75
N GLU A 474 -6.19 5.11 0.26
CA GLU A 474 -7.12 6.17 -0.10
C GLU A 474 -7.61 6.95 1.12
N GLY A 475 -7.60 6.33 2.31
CA GLY A 475 -7.87 6.98 3.59
C GLY A 475 -9.11 6.52 4.34
N MET A 476 -9.89 5.61 3.76
CA MET A 476 -10.99 4.96 4.48
C MET A 476 -10.47 3.78 5.30
N CYS A 477 -10.84 3.74 6.58
CA CYS A 477 -10.72 2.55 7.42
C CYS A 477 -12.05 1.80 7.45
N GLY A 478 -12.10 0.60 6.89
CA GLY A 478 -13.34 -0.14 6.72
C GLY A 478 -13.12 -1.55 6.18
N TRP A 479 -14.22 -2.25 5.89
CA TRP A 479 -14.17 -3.54 5.21
C TRP A 479 -13.99 -3.32 3.71
N GLN A 480 -13.17 -4.16 3.10
CA GLN A 480 -12.78 -4.09 1.70
C GLN A 480 -12.81 -5.48 1.07
N SER A 481 -13.00 -5.55 -0.25
CA SER A 481 -12.89 -6.83 -0.96
C SER A 481 -11.44 -7.34 -0.93
N ASN A 482 -11.23 -8.60 -0.54
CA ASN A 482 -9.89 -9.18 -0.45
C ASN A 482 -9.65 -10.16 -1.61
N HIS A 483 -9.43 -9.60 -2.80
CA HIS A 483 -9.09 -10.36 -4.00
C HIS A 483 -7.67 -10.01 -4.44
N ASN A 484 -6.80 -11.01 -4.44
CA ASN A 484 -5.39 -10.84 -4.78
C ASN A 484 -5.05 -11.60 -6.07
N PRO A 485 -3.97 -11.19 -6.75
CA PRO A 485 -3.28 -12.06 -7.72
C PRO A 485 -2.89 -13.37 -7.05
N ASP A 486 -3.19 -14.47 -7.71
CA ASP A 486 -2.82 -15.83 -7.32
C ASP A 486 -1.42 -16.10 -7.87
N VAL A 487 -0.41 -15.62 -7.16
CA VAL A 487 1.01 -15.82 -7.45
C VAL A 487 1.74 -16.30 -6.20
N PRO A 488 2.77 -17.16 -6.32
CA PRO A 488 3.36 -17.83 -5.16
C PRO A 488 4.11 -16.90 -4.20
N TRP A 489 4.45 -15.68 -4.63
CA TRP A 489 5.20 -14.69 -3.84
C TRP A 489 4.30 -13.62 -3.19
N ILE A 490 2.97 -13.71 -3.34
CA ILE A 490 1.99 -12.85 -2.65
C ILE A 490 1.12 -13.75 -1.76
N GLU A 491 1.77 -14.67 -1.07
CA GLU A 491 1.08 -15.57 -0.16
C GLU A 491 0.45 -14.80 1.00
N ARG A 492 -0.77 -15.18 1.38
CA ARG A 492 -1.42 -14.70 2.60
C ARG A 492 -0.87 -15.47 3.79
N VAL A 493 -0.15 -14.77 4.65
CA VAL A 493 0.41 -15.29 5.89
C VAL A 493 -0.56 -14.99 7.03
N SER A 494 -0.99 -16.03 7.74
CA SER A 494 -1.73 -15.88 8.99
C SER A 494 -0.76 -15.59 10.12
N THR A 495 -0.96 -14.48 10.85
CA THR A 495 -0.06 -14.12 11.96
C THR A 495 -0.46 -14.78 13.28
N CYS A 496 -1.62 -15.44 13.30
CA CYS A 496 -2.03 -16.37 14.33
C CYS A 496 -3.02 -17.42 13.82
N ASP A 497 -3.45 -18.31 14.72
CA ASP A 497 -4.54 -19.25 14.44
C ASP A 497 -5.87 -18.51 14.23
N PRO A 498 -6.78 -19.08 13.43
CA PRO A 498 -8.14 -18.56 13.28
C PRO A 498 -8.82 -18.35 14.63
N TYR A 499 -9.57 -17.26 14.74
CA TYR A 499 -10.30 -16.91 15.95
C TYR A 499 -11.42 -17.91 16.24
N THR A 500 -11.63 -18.19 17.53
CA THR A 500 -12.86 -18.83 18.01
C THR A 500 -14.08 -17.98 17.65
N ARG A 501 -15.29 -18.56 17.69
CA ARG A 501 -16.53 -17.82 17.38
C ARG A 501 -16.65 -16.54 18.21
N GLU A 502 -16.37 -16.60 19.50
CA GLU A 502 -16.44 -15.46 20.42
C GLU A 502 -15.41 -14.39 20.07
N GLN A 503 -14.17 -14.80 19.78
CA GLN A 503 -13.10 -13.90 19.35
C GLN A 503 -13.40 -13.27 17.99
N ALA A 504 -13.99 -14.02 17.05
CA ALA A 504 -14.39 -13.55 15.73
C ALA A 504 -15.46 -12.46 15.84
N LEU A 505 -16.51 -12.68 16.65
CA LEU A 505 -17.54 -11.68 16.89
C LEU A 505 -16.99 -10.42 17.57
N ALA A 506 -16.10 -10.57 18.56
CA ALA A 506 -15.43 -9.44 19.19
C ALA A 506 -14.55 -8.67 18.20
N ALA A 507 -13.78 -9.37 17.36
CA ALA A 507 -12.94 -8.76 16.34
C ALA A 507 -13.77 -7.97 15.32
N VAL A 508 -14.89 -8.52 14.84
CA VAL A 508 -15.79 -7.83 13.90
C VAL A 508 -16.42 -6.58 14.53
N ARG A 509 -16.85 -6.66 15.80
CA ARG A 509 -17.35 -5.49 16.57
C ARG A 509 -16.27 -4.41 16.68
N MET A 510 -15.07 -4.80 17.10
CA MET A 510 -13.91 -3.92 17.25
C MET A 510 -13.48 -3.30 15.92
N SER A 511 -13.55 -4.03 14.80
CA SER A 511 -13.33 -3.48 13.46
C SER A 511 -14.27 -2.31 13.20
N GLY A 512 -15.56 -2.44 13.51
CA GLY A 512 -16.50 -1.34 13.31
C GLY A 512 -16.20 -0.11 14.18
N ILE A 513 -15.86 -0.32 15.46
CA ILE A 513 -15.47 0.76 16.40
C ILE A 513 -14.18 1.45 15.91
N MET A 514 -13.20 0.68 15.45
CA MET A 514 -11.94 1.20 14.91
C MET A 514 -12.15 1.96 13.59
N GLY A 515 -13.04 1.48 12.73
CA GLY A 515 -13.45 2.18 11.51
C GLY A 515 -14.00 3.56 11.82
N CYS A 516 -14.95 3.66 12.76
CA CYS A 516 -15.47 4.95 13.21
C CYS A 516 -14.36 5.84 13.80
N THR A 517 -13.50 5.27 14.65
CA THR A 517 -12.41 6.00 15.30
C THR A 517 -11.44 6.60 14.29
N PHE A 518 -10.92 5.80 13.36
CA PHE A 518 -9.94 6.25 12.38
C PHE A 518 -10.55 7.25 11.40
N ASN A 519 -11.73 6.94 10.85
CA ASN A 519 -12.38 7.82 9.88
C ASN A 519 -12.79 9.14 10.53
N ARG A 520 -13.24 9.14 11.80
CA ARG A 520 -13.61 10.35 12.51
C ARG A 520 -12.42 11.23 12.83
N ILE A 521 -11.31 10.66 13.30
CA ILE A 521 -10.07 11.43 13.52
C ILE A 521 -9.55 11.97 12.18
N GLY A 522 -9.55 11.15 11.14
CA GLY A 522 -9.17 11.55 9.78
C GLY A 522 -9.99 12.72 9.27
N THR A 523 -11.32 12.69 9.45
CA THR A 523 -12.23 13.78 9.11
C THR A 523 -12.03 15.02 9.99
N ASP A 524 -12.08 14.89 11.32
CA ASP A 524 -12.07 16.03 12.25
C ASP A 524 -10.75 16.81 12.20
N MET A 525 -9.65 16.12 11.94
CA MET A 525 -8.33 16.73 11.81
C MET A 525 -7.96 17.08 10.37
N ASP A 526 -8.86 16.84 9.41
CA ASP A 526 -8.62 17.01 7.97
C ASP A 526 -7.29 16.37 7.54
N LEU A 527 -7.09 15.12 7.95
CA LEU A 527 -5.85 14.42 7.67
C LEU A 527 -5.80 14.02 6.20
N PRO A 528 -4.64 14.22 5.54
CA PRO A 528 -4.45 13.79 4.17
C PRO A 528 -4.63 12.27 4.06
N PHE A 529 -5.36 11.83 3.03
CA PHE A 529 -5.76 10.43 2.85
C PHE A 529 -6.30 9.81 4.14
N GLY A 530 -7.19 10.54 4.83
CA GLY A 530 -7.80 10.11 6.09
C GLY A 530 -6.83 9.77 7.22
N GLY A 531 -5.55 10.13 7.08
CA GLY A 531 -4.49 9.83 8.06
C GLY A 531 -3.69 8.56 7.76
N TYR A 532 -3.74 7.99 6.55
CA TYR A 532 -2.90 6.84 6.19
C TYR A 532 -1.41 7.20 6.29
N GLY A 533 -0.63 6.37 6.98
CA GLY A 533 0.78 6.63 7.34
C GLY A 533 0.97 7.50 8.58
N VAL A 534 -0.10 8.11 9.10
CA VAL A 534 -0.07 9.05 10.24
C VAL A 534 -0.74 8.48 11.47
N LEU A 535 -2.02 8.07 11.32
CA LEU A 535 -2.75 7.32 12.33
C LEU A 535 -2.20 5.89 12.43
N GLY A 536 -1.73 5.36 11.31
CA GLY A 536 -1.16 4.04 11.11
C GLY A 536 -1.23 3.69 9.63
N VAL A 537 -0.85 2.48 9.28
CA VAL A 537 -1.13 1.86 7.98
C VAL A 537 -2.10 0.70 8.14
N CYS A 538 -2.38 -0.02 7.05
CA CYS A 538 -3.26 -1.19 7.05
C CYS A 538 -2.96 -2.18 8.21
N ASN A 539 -1.69 -2.51 8.43
CA ASN A 539 -1.25 -3.42 9.50
C ASN A 539 -1.61 -2.95 10.91
N ASP A 540 -1.49 -1.66 11.22
CA ASP A 540 -1.69 -1.15 12.58
C ASP A 540 -3.13 -1.35 13.07
N THR A 541 -4.11 -1.20 12.16
CA THR A 541 -5.52 -1.41 12.51
C THR A 541 -5.80 -2.86 12.90
N ALA A 542 -5.24 -3.83 12.15
CA ALA A 542 -5.34 -5.25 12.49
C ALA A 542 -4.57 -5.59 13.76
N ALA A 543 -3.39 -5.02 13.95
CA ALA A 543 -2.55 -5.23 15.12
C ALA A 543 -3.23 -4.77 16.42
N LEU A 544 -3.90 -3.61 16.39
CA LEU A 544 -4.69 -3.10 17.53
C LEU A 544 -5.84 -4.04 17.88
N ILE A 545 -6.57 -4.53 16.88
CA ILE A 545 -7.69 -5.46 17.08
C ILE A 545 -7.18 -6.81 17.61
N ASP A 546 -6.17 -7.40 16.97
CA ASP A 546 -5.55 -8.66 17.40
C ASP A 546 -5.03 -8.56 18.84
N ARG A 547 -4.32 -7.47 19.18
CA ARG A 547 -3.89 -7.22 20.56
C ARG A 547 -5.05 -7.06 21.53
N ALA A 548 -6.13 -6.37 21.16
CA ALA A 548 -7.31 -6.25 22.01
C ALA A 548 -8.03 -7.61 22.21
N VAL A 549 -8.04 -8.45 21.18
CA VAL A 549 -8.69 -9.78 21.20
C VAL A 549 -7.87 -10.79 22.00
N ARG A 550 -6.55 -10.87 21.78
CA ARG A 550 -5.64 -11.91 22.30
C ARG A 550 -4.69 -11.45 23.40
N GLY A 551 -4.62 -10.14 23.68
CA GLY A 551 -3.65 -9.54 24.60
C GLY A 551 -2.24 -9.37 24.00
N SER A 552 -2.00 -9.85 22.77
CA SER A 552 -0.74 -9.73 22.05
C SER A 552 -1.00 -9.69 20.56
N THR A 553 -0.02 -9.22 19.77
CA THR A 553 -0.09 -9.29 18.31
C THR A 553 1.22 -9.74 17.71
N ASN A 554 1.08 -10.42 16.57
CA ASN A 554 2.19 -10.86 15.73
C ASN A 554 2.34 -10.03 14.45
N MET A 555 1.50 -9.03 14.18
CA MET A 555 1.55 -8.20 12.95
C MET A 555 2.81 -7.33 12.87
N TYR A 556 3.46 -7.24 11.72
CA TYR A 556 4.69 -6.44 11.51
C TYR A 556 4.67 -5.71 10.15
N PRO A 557 5.24 -4.50 10.03
CA PRO A 557 5.68 -3.61 11.10
C PRO A 557 4.51 -2.82 11.71
N LEU A 558 4.71 -2.33 12.94
CA LEU A 558 3.82 -1.40 13.64
C LEU A 558 4.36 0.04 13.54
N LEU A 559 3.58 0.93 12.93
CA LEU A 559 3.96 2.30 12.56
C LEU A 559 3.27 3.37 13.42
N SER A 560 2.17 3.05 14.10
CA SER A 560 1.45 4.02 14.92
C SER A 560 2.33 4.53 16.06
N THR A 561 2.48 5.86 16.18
CA THR A 561 3.38 6.49 17.16
C THR A 561 2.83 7.78 17.77
N GLY A 562 3.31 8.10 18.98
CA GLY A 562 3.25 9.43 19.59
C GLY A 562 1.85 10.06 19.64
N ARG A 563 1.73 11.25 19.02
CA ARG A 563 0.53 12.10 19.09
C ARG A 563 -0.74 11.42 18.58
N TYR A 564 -0.63 10.58 17.55
CA TYR A 564 -1.81 10.02 16.89
C TYR A 564 -2.39 8.82 17.65
N LEU A 565 -1.54 8.00 18.28
CA LEU A 565 -1.99 7.02 19.28
C LEU A 565 -2.73 7.68 20.45
N MET A 566 -2.27 8.86 20.90
CA MET A 566 -2.99 9.61 21.93
C MET A 566 -4.38 10.06 21.46
N HIS A 567 -4.53 10.47 20.20
CA HIS A 567 -5.83 10.84 19.63
C HIS A 567 -6.75 9.62 19.49
N ILE A 568 -6.23 8.49 19.01
CA ILE A 568 -6.97 7.21 18.98
C ILE A 568 -7.46 6.84 20.38
N THR A 569 -6.56 6.86 21.36
CA THR A 569 -6.87 6.55 22.77
C THR A 569 -7.94 7.48 23.34
N ARG A 570 -7.78 8.80 23.17
CA ARG A 570 -8.77 9.79 23.64
C ARG A 570 -10.13 9.62 22.99
N PHE A 571 -10.15 9.34 21.68
CA PHE A 571 -11.40 9.10 20.97
C PHE A 571 -12.10 7.85 21.50
N LEU A 572 -11.37 6.74 21.64
CA LEU A 572 -11.90 5.49 22.18
C LEU A 572 -12.41 5.66 23.62
N MET A 573 -11.70 6.40 24.47
CA MET A 573 -12.18 6.74 25.82
C MET A 573 -13.47 7.54 25.79
N ALA A 574 -13.55 8.59 24.97
CA ALA A 574 -14.78 9.39 24.83
C ALA A 574 -15.95 8.58 24.24
N PHE A 575 -15.65 7.67 23.31
CA PHE A 575 -16.61 6.72 22.75
C PHE A 575 -17.13 5.77 23.84
N HIS A 576 -16.22 5.16 24.62
CA HIS A 576 -16.56 4.32 25.77
C HIS A 576 -17.50 5.05 26.74
N ASP A 577 -17.15 6.27 27.17
CA ASP A 577 -17.94 7.00 28.17
C ASP A 577 -19.35 7.33 27.65
N THR A 578 -19.46 7.61 26.35
CA THR A 578 -20.74 7.87 25.69
C THR A 578 -21.61 6.61 25.64
N ILE A 579 -21.02 5.46 25.30
CA ILE A 579 -21.71 4.17 25.23
C ILE A 579 -22.08 3.68 26.64
N ALA A 580 -21.14 3.65 27.58
CA ALA A 580 -21.35 3.15 28.94
C ALA A 580 -22.38 3.99 29.73
N GLY A 581 -22.33 5.33 29.61
CA GLY A 581 -23.30 6.18 30.28
C GLY A 581 -24.72 6.10 29.68
N ALA A 582 -24.95 5.34 28.60
CA ALA A 582 -26.28 5.23 27.98
C ALA A 582 -27.18 4.29 28.78
N ASP A 583 -26.58 3.30 29.45
CA ASP A 583 -27.31 2.29 30.22
C ASP A 583 -27.87 2.87 31.53
N GLU A 584 -27.23 3.88 32.13
CA GLU A 584 -27.64 4.44 33.42
C GLU A 584 -28.96 5.25 33.37
N HIS A 585 -29.31 5.83 32.22
CA HIS A 585 -30.46 6.75 32.09
C HIS A 585 -31.66 6.11 31.37
N GLY A 586 -31.51 4.93 30.78
CA GLY A 586 -32.52 4.25 29.95
C GLY A 586 -33.16 2.99 30.57
N ALA A 587 -32.80 2.61 31.80
CA ALA A 587 -33.18 1.34 32.44
C ALA A 587 -34.69 1.15 32.76
N GLY A 588 -35.58 1.99 32.22
CA GLY A 588 -37.03 1.96 32.48
C GLY A 588 -37.92 1.53 31.31
N ALA A 589 -37.39 1.30 30.10
CA ALA A 589 -38.20 0.94 28.94
C ALA A 589 -37.91 -0.51 28.48
N GLU A 590 -38.97 -1.31 28.46
CA GLU A 590 -38.99 -2.77 28.30
C GLU A 590 -38.36 -3.24 26.98
N GLY A 591 -37.26 -3.99 27.10
CA GLY A 591 -36.58 -4.67 26.00
C GLY A 591 -35.29 -5.32 26.47
N ASP A 592 -35.40 -6.47 27.14
CA ASP A 592 -34.34 -7.20 27.88
C ASP A 592 -33.07 -7.59 27.06
N GLY A 593 -33.05 -7.27 25.75
CA GLY A 593 -31.96 -7.65 24.84
C GLY A 593 -30.90 -6.56 24.53
N ASP A 594 -31.18 -5.27 24.71
CA ASP A 594 -30.25 -4.21 24.24
C ASP A 594 -29.16 -3.85 25.25
N CYS A 595 -29.43 -3.94 26.56
CA CYS A 595 -28.49 -3.59 27.64
C CYS A 595 -27.20 -4.43 27.59
N CYS A 596 -27.31 -5.75 27.34
CA CYS A 596 -26.15 -6.64 27.23
C CYS A 596 -25.20 -6.23 26.10
N LYS A 597 -25.73 -5.70 24.99
CA LYS A 597 -24.94 -5.32 23.82
C LYS A 597 -24.18 -4.02 24.03
N THR A 598 -24.79 -3.03 24.69
CA THR A 598 -24.09 -1.79 25.08
C THR A 598 -22.87 -2.12 25.95
N HIS A 599 -23.05 -3.01 26.93
CA HIS A 599 -21.98 -3.44 27.82
C HIS A 599 -20.82 -4.12 27.06
N GLN A 600 -21.13 -4.99 26.09
CA GLN A 600 -20.10 -5.61 25.24
C GLN A 600 -19.33 -4.58 24.41
N ILE A 601 -20.03 -3.62 23.78
CA ILE A 601 -19.38 -2.55 22.99
C ILE A 601 -18.47 -1.70 23.88
N ALA A 602 -18.91 -1.32 25.08
CA ALA A 602 -18.11 -0.58 26.04
C ALA A 602 -16.87 -1.38 26.47
N SER A 603 -17.04 -2.65 26.84
CA SER A 603 -15.95 -3.56 27.21
C SER A 603 -14.92 -3.71 26.09
N ASP A 604 -15.36 -3.94 24.86
CA ASP A 604 -14.47 -4.07 23.70
C ASP A 604 -13.76 -2.75 23.37
N THR A 605 -14.42 -1.61 23.59
CA THR A 605 -13.77 -0.29 23.48
C THR A 605 -12.64 -0.13 24.50
N LEU A 606 -12.83 -0.55 25.77
CA LEU A 606 -11.76 -0.51 26.78
C LEU A 606 -10.59 -1.44 26.43
N ARG A 607 -10.86 -2.58 25.81
CA ARG A 607 -9.81 -3.48 25.30
C ARG A 607 -9.01 -2.81 24.19
N LEU A 608 -9.65 -2.08 23.29
CA LEU A 608 -8.97 -1.28 22.26
C LEU A 608 -8.15 -0.13 22.87
N VAL A 609 -8.66 0.55 23.90
CA VAL A 609 -7.90 1.56 24.67
C VAL A 609 -6.63 0.93 25.27
N SER A 610 -6.78 -0.23 25.93
CA SER A 610 -5.64 -0.96 26.52
C SER A 610 -4.63 -1.39 25.47
N ALA A 611 -5.10 -1.90 24.31
CA ALA A 611 -4.26 -2.25 23.19
C ALA A 611 -3.49 -1.03 22.66
N ALA A 612 -4.15 0.10 22.41
CA ALA A 612 -3.53 1.32 21.92
C ALA A 612 -2.47 1.90 22.88
N CYS A 613 -2.72 1.82 24.20
CA CYS A 613 -1.76 2.27 25.22
C CYS A 613 -0.51 1.39 25.35
N SER A 614 -0.60 0.12 24.93
CA SER A 614 0.46 -0.88 25.14
C SER A 614 1.04 -1.43 23.85
N MET A 615 0.63 -0.90 22.70
CA MET A 615 1.17 -1.31 21.41
C MET A 615 2.61 -0.82 21.26
N GLU A 616 3.50 -1.74 20.95
CA GLU A 616 4.90 -1.43 20.62
C GLU A 616 4.97 -0.78 19.23
N SER A 617 6.02 0.00 18.99
CA SER A 617 6.33 0.57 17.68
C SER A 617 7.56 -0.11 17.12
N ASP A 618 7.46 -0.64 15.90
CA ASP A 618 8.61 -1.26 15.21
C ASP A 618 9.50 -0.21 14.53
N ILE A 619 8.99 1.01 14.31
CA ILE A 619 9.77 2.11 13.72
C ILE A 619 10.56 2.93 14.74
N HIS A 620 10.19 2.84 16.01
CA HIS A 620 10.95 3.40 17.12
C HIS A 620 11.65 2.26 17.85
N CYS A 621 12.62 1.66 17.19
CA CYS A 621 13.41 0.56 17.73
C CYS A 621 13.95 0.94 19.12
N ALA A 622 13.48 0.21 20.12
CA ALA A 622 13.91 0.36 21.50
C ALA A 622 14.42 -1.00 21.99
N PRO A 623 15.45 -1.06 22.84
CA PRO A 623 15.97 -2.33 23.34
C PRO A 623 14.89 -3.25 23.88
N HIS A 624 13.98 -2.73 24.72
CA HIS A 624 12.89 -3.51 25.31
C HIS A 624 11.90 -4.12 24.31
N GLY A 625 11.85 -3.61 23.08
CA GLY A 625 10.98 -4.10 22.01
C GLY A 625 11.66 -5.08 21.05
N MET A 626 12.96 -5.34 21.20
CA MET A 626 13.75 -6.15 20.23
C MET A 626 13.21 -7.57 20.05
N ALA A 627 13.00 -8.30 21.15
CA ALA A 627 12.46 -9.66 21.09
C ALA A 627 11.02 -9.68 20.54
N GLY A 628 10.21 -8.67 20.89
CA GLY A 628 8.87 -8.48 20.35
C GLY A 628 8.89 -8.28 18.84
N ALA A 629 9.70 -7.35 18.35
CA ALA A 629 9.86 -7.03 16.94
C ALA A 629 10.37 -8.22 16.13
N ALA A 630 11.37 -8.96 16.63
CA ALA A 630 11.89 -10.16 15.98
C ALA A 630 10.83 -11.27 15.86
N ARG A 631 10.07 -11.52 16.93
CA ARG A 631 8.95 -12.48 16.90
C ARG A 631 7.89 -12.08 15.87
N ARG A 632 7.48 -10.80 15.87
CA ARG A 632 6.51 -10.29 14.89
C ARG A 632 7.05 -10.40 13.47
N TYR A 633 8.30 -10.01 13.24
CA TYR A 633 8.98 -10.17 11.96
C TYR A 633 8.87 -11.60 11.44
N ARG A 634 9.35 -12.60 12.20
CA ARG A 634 9.27 -14.02 11.79
C ARG A 634 7.84 -14.47 11.48
N SER A 635 6.88 -14.02 12.29
CA SER A 635 5.47 -14.40 12.12
C SER A 635 4.85 -13.90 10.81
N ASN A 636 5.39 -12.83 10.22
CA ASN A 636 4.90 -12.29 8.95
C ASN A 636 5.72 -12.76 7.74
N TYR A 637 6.94 -13.25 7.95
CA TYR A 637 7.80 -13.79 6.89
C TYR A 637 8.15 -15.27 7.12
N PRO A 638 7.20 -16.17 7.43
CA PRO A 638 7.51 -17.55 7.79
C PRO A 638 8.29 -18.30 6.70
N ARG A 639 8.23 -17.83 5.46
CA ARG A 639 9.03 -18.30 4.33
C ARG A 639 9.67 -17.11 3.62
N PRO A 640 11.00 -17.11 3.41
CA PRO A 640 11.66 -16.04 2.68
C PRO A 640 11.46 -16.23 1.16
N PHE A 641 10.76 -15.28 0.52
CA PHE A 641 10.65 -15.23 -0.94
C PHE A 641 11.90 -14.62 -1.58
N PHE A 642 12.49 -13.65 -0.88
CA PHE A 642 13.71 -12.95 -1.27
C PHE A 642 14.85 -13.34 -0.33
N GLN A 643 16.07 -13.45 -0.87
CA GLN A 643 17.22 -13.80 -0.04
C GLN A 643 17.43 -12.80 1.11
N ILE A 644 17.23 -11.51 0.85
CA ILE A 644 17.39 -10.47 1.87
C ILE A 644 16.43 -10.64 3.06
N THR A 645 15.25 -11.26 2.85
CA THR A 645 14.32 -11.56 3.94
C THR A 645 14.91 -12.63 4.87
N ASP A 646 15.50 -13.68 4.33
CA ASP A 646 16.19 -14.74 5.10
C ASP A 646 17.39 -14.18 5.89
N ASP A 647 18.22 -13.38 5.20
CA ASP A 647 19.37 -12.70 5.83
C ASP A 647 18.90 -11.79 6.97
N SER A 648 17.78 -11.08 6.78
CA SER A 648 17.19 -10.20 7.78
C SER A 648 16.58 -10.96 8.95
N GLN A 649 15.99 -12.14 8.72
CA GLN A 649 15.56 -13.01 9.82
C GLN A 649 16.75 -13.41 10.68
N SER A 650 17.84 -13.84 10.07
CA SER A 650 19.06 -14.20 10.81
C SER A 650 19.57 -13.04 11.68
N VAL A 651 19.51 -11.80 11.17
CA VAL A 651 19.86 -10.60 11.95
C VAL A 651 18.86 -10.36 13.11
N MET A 652 17.56 -10.44 12.85
CA MET A 652 16.54 -10.29 13.90
C MET A 652 16.67 -11.38 14.99
N ASP A 653 17.13 -12.58 14.63
CA ASP A 653 17.37 -13.71 15.54
C ASP A 653 18.59 -13.54 16.42
N GLU A 654 19.65 -12.96 15.87
CA GLU A 654 20.82 -12.52 16.62
C GLU A 654 20.41 -11.47 17.67
N ILE A 655 19.70 -10.42 17.24
CA ILE A 655 19.27 -9.31 18.10
C ILE A 655 18.32 -9.76 19.22
N ALA A 656 17.40 -10.68 18.93
CA ALA A 656 16.50 -11.23 19.95
C ALA A 656 17.29 -11.98 21.04
N ARG A 657 18.26 -12.81 20.66
CA ARG A 657 19.11 -13.56 21.60
C ARG A 657 20.00 -12.63 22.43
N GLU A 658 20.61 -11.64 21.79
CA GLU A 658 21.41 -10.62 22.48
C GLU A 658 20.59 -9.89 23.55
N TYR A 659 19.33 -9.57 23.25
CA TYR A 659 18.43 -8.94 24.21
C TYR A 659 18.05 -9.87 25.37
N GLU A 660 17.72 -11.14 25.09
CA GLU A 660 17.41 -12.14 26.13
C GLU A 660 18.59 -12.36 27.08
N ASP A 661 19.82 -12.41 26.55
CA ASP A 661 21.05 -12.50 27.33
C ASP A 661 21.26 -11.25 28.19
N LEU A 662 21.00 -10.05 27.64
CA LEU A 662 21.09 -8.79 28.35
C LEU A 662 20.07 -8.70 29.48
N GLU A 663 18.81 -9.07 29.22
CA GLU A 663 17.73 -9.07 30.22
C GLU A 663 18.06 -10.03 31.37
N THR A 664 18.53 -11.24 31.05
CA THR A 664 18.98 -12.22 32.04
C THR A 664 20.15 -11.67 32.86
N THR A 665 21.11 -11.01 32.21
CA THR A 665 22.27 -10.40 32.88
C THR A 665 21.85 -9.26 33.82
N VAL A 666 20.89 -8.42 33.41
CA VAL A 666 20.36 -7.33 34.22
C VAL A 666 19.60 -7.87 35.43
N GLN A 667 18.71 -8.84 35.24
CA GLN A 667 17.90 -9.45 36.31
C GLN A 667 18.77 -10.19 37.35
N THR A 668 19.91 -10.75 36.93
CA THR A 668 20.80 -11.50 37.83
C THR A 668 21.82 -10.63 38.57
N ASN A 669 22.25 -9.50 37.99
CA ASN A 669 23.34 -8.69 38.53
C ASN A 669 22.93 -7.34 39.13
N ILE A 670 21.69 -6.89 38.88
CA ILE A 670 21.18 -5.64 39.45
C ILE A 670 20.14 -6.01 40.53
N PRO A 671 20.49 -5.90 41.82
CA PRO A 671 19.65 -6.33 42.95
C PRO A 671 18.38 -5.50 43.16
#